data_AF-A0A401KXU6-F1
#
_entry.id   AF-A0A401KXU6-F1
#
_cell.length_a   1.000
_cell.length_b   1.000
_cell.length_c   1.000
_cell.angle_alpha   90.00
_cell.angle_beta   90.00
_cell.angle_gamma   90.00
#
_symmetry.space_group_name_H-M   'P 1'
#
loop_
_entity.id
_entity.type
_entity.pdbx_description
1 polymer ?
#
loop_
_entity_poly.entity_id
_entity_poly.type
_entity_poly.pdbx_seq_one_letter_code
_entity_poly.pdbx_strand_id
1 'polypeptide(L)'
;MLEANGIDPTVDKAHGRVSRHPGPATSPPSGSLSSLSPPDNGLNGSLDYQGYDWALENMTQIPTWLATDDFDINALNAAIYASTNIPALLQNSATMGPLNDPQQTGESLSDGSEKFQDLVCRHWFTHPEAPGTDHELRDQASRATVDEPYRQSLTERLQYRVPTDPLPSTDFLMYFARFNPIFPVVHAPTFRPSTENALLLLSICSIGSLFLGSRHGISCGTRIFETLNKAILASWETYIAKGEPEIRSMSQAALIGQSDVWKKPRHLLLIQVFHGTIITWVRRIRVLHSHQSTHEIGKEEIERDPEGAWTKWVAKEEQRRLIAGLAILDSEFADLFNAEPCMRRRSLNSSISDDEIWNAPTAADWSRSLSRKHNSQVRWDSMTKPNSFREYSALDDIAGSVCDARMSDKSSVLRSQQSLLQEFHCNHIAHRGSSAGPDNFCLKALWHVTFLSSLVDYDRLELSVGREGYEESQRHVSYTRAWANSRDGCRCAVHAVLIFRSLESLPIAKEPPIHAPRSLHRAILVLYCYLQFRATSDRTGVRQSPLDFPEFKQAGINCERLLAEVNGPGMWGPKPMHSSMLCHCIDLLRRLGHWGLARQQAAMWEIVVLEERLAGMKKPGRHCWSRNEPDSDRPGSGQSIEPGIRVVWRIRPSGYPPGLEVTNYTQNALEGMHSGLYTNMEFNMNSTFAPPAAASYPELYALASQNPKLTFLEKAWWTHYAYWDNDIIATGIITFLAHEILYFARCIPWIIADALPTLFHRFKIQDKKAPPSAKEQWSCVKYILAIHFIVEMPMIVLFHPMMELFGLKYALPFPDLKTLAIQITIFFFVEDTYHYWLHRAFHWGPLYRAVHRVHHQYAAPFGLTAEYASPWETMLLGLGTIGPPLVLGYFTGEVHLMTVLAWVALRQFQAIDAHSGYDFPWSLRRIFPLWGGSDWHDDHHRYFRGNYSSSFKHWDILMGTVAGPRGKKMRQE
;
A
#
# COMPACT_ATOMS: atom_id res chain seq x y z
N MET A 1 -72.80 10.54 34.25
CA MET A 1 -72.85 11.96 33.83
C MET A 1 -72.34 11.99 32.40
N LEU A 2 -73.25 11.78 31.45
CA LEU A 2 -73.94 12.81 30.64
C LEU A 2 -72.94 13.49 29.70
N GLU A 3 -73.08 13.59 28.38
CA GLU A 3 -74.01 13.16 27.31
C GLU A 3 -73.30 13.73 26.04
N ALA A 4 -73.02 12.96 24.98
CA ALA A 4 -73.90 12.57 23.87
C ALA A 4 -73.81 13.44 22.60
N ASN A 5 -73.98 12.72 21.48
CA ASN A 5 -74.30 13.13 20.10
C ASN A 5 -73.09 13.35 19.18
N GLY A 6 -72.78 12.49 18.20
CA GLY A 6 -73.62 11.65 17.32
C GLY A 6 -73.54 12.22 15.89
N ILE A 7 -73.45 11.50 14.77
CA ILE A 7 -74.11 10.25 14.33
C ILE A 7 -73.35 9.70 13.09
N ASP A 8 -73.26 8.36 13.02
CA ASP A 8 -72.77 7.42 11.98
C ASP A 8 -73.83 7.26 10.83
N PRO A 9 -73.92 6.23 9.95
CA PRO A 9 -72.97 5.23 9.39
C PRO A 9 -73.12 5.03 7.86
N THR A 10 -72.31 4.15 7.25
CA THR A 10 -72.73 2.85 6.63
C THR A 10 -71.59 2.18 5.83
N VAL A 11 -71.11 0.99 6.24
CA VAL A 11 -71.36 -0.36 5.62
C VAL A 11 -70.37 -0.63 4.44
N ASP A 12 -69.55 -1.69 4.35
CA ASP A 12 -69.79 -3.11 4.68
C ASP A 12 -68.50 -3.97 4.84
N LYS A 13 -68.72 -5.11 5.51
CA LYS A 13 -67.93 -6.36 5.66
C LYS A 13 -67.70 -7.06 4.29
N ALA A 14 -66.91 -8.12 4.06
CA ALA A 14 -65.97 -8.97 4.80
C ALA A 14 -65.24 -9.89 3.78
N HIS A 15 -64.19 -10.53 4.28
CA HIS A 15 -63.45 -11.74 3.84
C HIS A 15 -64.01 -12.68 2.74
N GLY A 16 -63.07 -13.22 1.96
CA GLY A 16 -63.19 -14.47 1.22
C GLY A 16 -61.85 -14.95 0.67
N ARG A 17 -61.55 -16.26 0.80
CA ARG A 17 -60.24 -16.93 0.73
C ARG A 17 -60.13 -17.78 -0.55
N VAL A 18 -58.89 -18.21 -0.89
CA VAL A 18 -58.50 -19.42 -1.68
C VAL A 18 -58.29 -19.25 -3.21
N SER A 19 -57.07 -19.50 -3.75
CA SER A 19 -56.63 -20.77 -4.38
C SER A 19 -55.29 -20.66 -5.14
N ARG A 20 -54.59 -21.80 -5.28
CA ARG A 20 -53.31 -22.00 -5.99
C ARG A 20 -53.47 -22.24 -7.51
N HIS A 21 -52.36 -21.99 -8.21
CA HIS A 21 -51.87 -22.50 -9.51
C HIS A 21 -52.23 -21.79 -10.84
N PRO A 22 -51.28 -21.83 -11.83
CA PRO A 22 -51.14 -20.82 -12.88
C PRO A 22 -51.51 -21.33 -14.28
N GLY A 23 -51.78 -20.40 -15.19
CA GLY A 23 -51.95 -20.65 -16.63
C GLY A 23 -51.33 -19.51 -17.46
N PRO A 24 -50.79 -19.78 -18.67
CA PRO A 24 -49.82 -18.93 -19.36
C PRO A 24 -50.45 -18.09 -20.48
N ALA A 25 -49.87 -16.90 -20.75
CA ALA A 25 -49.97 -16.10 -21.99
C ALA A 25 -49.30 -14.74 -21.70
N THR A 26 -48.57 -14.02 -22.55
CA THR A 26 -48.16 -14.11 -23.96
C THR A 26 -47.15 -12.95 -24.13
N SER A 27 -46.05 -13.18 -24.83
CA SER A 27 -45.07 -12.14 -25.20
C SER A 27 -45.58 -11.24 -26.34
N PRO A 28 -45.22 -9.95 -26.39
CA PRO A 28 -45.36 -9.14 -27.60
C PRO A 28 -44.11 -9.22 -28.49
N PRO A 29 -44.23 -8.95 -29.81
CA PRO A 29 -43.29 -9.42 -30.82
C PRO A 29 -42.12 -8.46 -31.09
N SER A 30 -41.02 -9.06 -31.53
CA SER A 30 -39.81 -8.43 -32.06
C SER A 30 -40.05 -7.86 -33.47
N GLY A 31 -39.84 -6.55 -33.62
CA GLY A 31 -39.76 -5.88 -34.92
C GLY A 31 -38.32 -5.81 -35.42
N SER A 32 -38.08 -6.41 -36.58
CA SER A 32 -36.84 -6.31 -37.36
C SER A 32 -36.74 -4.96 -38.08
N LEU A 33 -35.56 -4.35 -38.10
CA LEU A 33 -35.21 -3.33 -39.08
C LEU A 33 -33.73 -3.41 -39.45
N SER A 34 -33.52 -4.07 -40.58
CA SER A 34 -32.57 -3.84 -41.68
C SER A 34 -31.41 -2.86 -41.49
N SER A 35 -30.23 -3.41 -41.80
CA SER A 35 -28.98 -2.79 -42.23
C SER A 35 -29.12 -1.68 -43.29
N LEU A 36 -28.36 -0.60 -43.12
CA LEU A 36 -27.97 0.32 -44.18
C LEU A 36 -26.45 0.54 -44.10
N SER A 37 -25.74 0.03 -45.09
CA SER A 37 -24.32 0.28 -45.36
C SER A 37 -24.15 1.57 -46.18
N PRO A 38 -23.11 2.39 -45.97
CA PRO A 38 -22.68 3.39 -46.95
C PRO A 38 -21.49 2.89 -47.80
N PRO A 39 -21.21 3.54 -48.95
CA PRO A 39 -20.54 2.93 -50.09
C PRO A 39 -19.00 3.06 -50.07
N ASP A 40 -18.37 2.09 -50.74
CA ASP A 40 -16.97 2.10 -51.15
C ASP A 40 -16.66 3.27 -52.08
N ASN A 41 -15.56 3.99 -51.79
CA ASN A 41 -14.78 4.71 -52.79
C ASN A 41 -13.30 4.52 -52.45
N GLY A 42 -12.57 3.90 -53.37
CA GLY A 42 -11.16 3.57 -53.22
C GLY A 42 -10.19 4.65 -53.68
N LEU A 43 -8.97 4.49 -53.16
CA LEU A 43 -7.64 4.83 -53.68
C LEU A 43 -6.85 5.99 -53.04
N ASN A 44 -5.66 5.59 -52.56
CA ASN A 44 -4.47 6.31 -52.09
C ASN A 44 -4.62 6.98 -50.70
N GLY A 45 -3.91 6.62 -49.63
CA GLY A 45 -2.64 5.91 -49.47
C GLY A 45 -1.72 6.78 -48.62
N SER A 46 -1.61 6.47 -47.31
CA SER A 46 -0.49 6.77 -46.40
C SER A 46 -0.99 7.13 -44.98
N LEU A 47 -0.57 6.29 -44.01
CA LEU A 47 -0.42 6.57 -42.58
C LEU A 47 -1.69 6.96 -41.79
N ASP A 48 -2.43 5.95 -41.31
CA ASP A 48 -3.37 6.13 -40.20
C ASP A 48 -2.92 5.40 -38.93
N TYR A 49 -2.74 6.21 -37.90
CA TYR A 49 -2.72 5.87 -36.48
C TYR A 49 -4.02 5.10 -36.15
N GLN A 50 -3.96 3.78 -35.98
CA GLN A 50 -5.08 3.02 -35.42
C GLN A 50 -4.94 2.93 -33.90
N GLY A 51 -5.92 3.57 -33.24
CA GLY A 51 -6.08 3.64 -31.80
C GLY A 51 -6.21 2.27 -31.15
N TYR A 52 -5.50 2.12 -30.03
CA TYR A 52 -5.70 1.08 -29.05
C TYR A 52 -7.02 1.33 -28.31
N ASP A 53 -8.12 0.79 -28.82
CA ASP A 53 -9.45 0.91 -28.20
C ASP A 53 -10.03 -0.45 -27.74
N TRP A 54 -9.19 -1.46 -27.47
CA TRP A 54 -9.65 -2.79 -27.06
C TRP A 54 -9.14 -3.29 -25.69
N ALA A 55 -8.53 -2.41 -24.88
CA ALA A 55 -7.95 -2.82 -23.58
C ALA A 55 -8.58 -2.18 -22.33
N LEU A 56 -9.50 -1.22 -22.48
CA LEU A 56 -10.09 -0.51 -21.33
C LEU A 56 -11.45 -1.05 -20.85
N GLU A 57 -12.19 -1.78 -21.70
CA GLU A 57 -13.55 -2.25 -21.36
C GLU A 57 -13.57 -3.47 -20.43
N ASN A 58 -12.53 -4.32 -20.44
CA ASN A 58 -12.56 -5.60 -19.73
C ASN A 58 -12.02 -5.59 -18.29
N MET A 59 -11.43 -4.50 -17.80
CA MET A 59 -10.82 -4.46 -16.44
C MET A 59 -11.67 -3.76 -15.38
N THR A 60 -12.83 -3.19 -15.74
CA THR A 60 -13.67 -2.40 -14.84
C THR A 60 -15.11 -2.89 -14.71
N GLN A 61 -15.52 -3.91 -15.49
CA GLN A 61 -16.86 -4.45 -15.39
C GLN A 61 -16.91 -5.54 -14.30
N ILE A 62 -17.55 -5.21 -13.18
CA ILE A 62 -18.20 -6.24 -12.35
C ILE A 62 -19.03 -7.09 -13.32
N PRO A 63 -18.91 -8.43 -13.34
CA PRO A 63 -19.63 -9.24 -14.32
C PRO A 63 -21.10 -8.85 -14.33
N THR A 64 -21.62 -8.46 -15.50
CA THR A 64 -22.97 -7.86 -15.65
C THR A 64 -24.10 -8.74 -15.12
N TRP A 65 -23.88 -10.05 -15.01
CA TRP A 65 -24.81 -11.02 -14.44
C TRP A 65 -24.86 -11.05 -12.90
N LEU A 66 -23.96 -10.34 -12.18
CA LEU A 66 -24.04 -10.14 -10.72
C LEU A 66 -24.99 -9.01 -10.31
N ALA A 67 -25.39 -8.16 -11.27
CA ALA A 67 -26.31 -7.04 -11.07
C ALA A 67 -27.73 -7.35 -11.58
N THR A 68 -28.08 -8.63 -11.73
CA THR A 68 -29.46 -9.05 -12.05
C THR A 68 -30.32 -9.09 -10.79
N ASP A 69 -31.64 -9.08 -10.97
CA ASP A 69 -32.67 -9.03 -9.92
C ASP A 69 -32.64 -10.21 -8.91
N ASP A 70 -31.72 -11.18 -9.07
CA ASP A 70 -31.60 -12.39 -8.26
C ASP A 70 -30.64 -12.26 -7.05
N PHE A 71 -29.99 -11.12 -6.86
CA PHE A 71 -29.12 -10.89 -5.70
C PHE A 71 -29.95 -10.59 -4.44
N ASP A 72 -30.27 -11.62 -3.66
CA ASP A 72 -31.05 -11.49 -2.43
C ASP A 72 -30.21 -11.00 -1.23
N ILE A 73 -30.24 -9.70 -1.00
CA ILE A 73 -29.62 -9.05 0.16
C ILE A 73 -30.20 -9.52 1.51
N ASN A 74 -31.42 -10.06 1.53
CA ASN A 74 -32.05 -10.59 2.74
C ASN A 74 -31.55 -12.00 3.08
N ALA A 75 -31.28 -12.84 2.08
CA ALA A 75 -30.57 -14.11 2.27
C ALA A 75 -29.16 -13.90 2.84
N LEU A 76 -28.45 -12.87 2.36
CA LEU A 76 -27.16 -12.43 2.91
C LEU A 76 -27.26 -12.03 4.39
N ASN A 77 -28.25 -11.23 4.75
CA ASN A 77 -28.46 -10.83 6.16
C ASN A 77 -28.82 -12.05 7.04
N ALA A 78 -29.68 -12.95 6.57
CA ALA A 78 -30.06 -14.17 7.29
C ALA A 78 -28.88 -15.13 7.51
N ALA A 79 -28.00 -15.25 6.51
CA ALA A 79 -26.78 -16.05 6.56
C ALA A 79 -25.79 -15.56 7.64
N ILE A 80 -25.65 -14.24 7.80
CA ILE A 80 -24.83 -13.62 8.85
C ILE A 80 -25.39 -13.99 10.23
N TYR A 81 -26.69 -13.76 10.45
CA TYR A 81 -27.34 -14.09 11.72
C TYR A 81 -27.27 -15.58 12.07
N ALA A 82 -27.36 -16.46 11.08
CA ALA A 82 -27.23 -17.91 11.27
C ALA A 82 -25.79 -18.35 11.61
N SER A 83 -24.78 -17.67 11.06
CA SER A 83 -23.36 -17.95 11.33
C SER A 83 -22.87 -17.41 12.67
N THR A 84 -23.54 -16.39 13.23
CA THR A 84 -23.14 -15.69 14.47
C THR A 84 -24.00 -16.04 15.69
N ASN A 85 -25.04 -16.86 15.54
CA ASN A 85 -25.94 -17.22 16.65
C ASN A 85 -25.28 -18.25 17.59
N ILE A 86 -24.42 -17.77 18.48
CA ILE A 86 -24.12 -18.39 19.77
C ILE A 86 -24.91 -17.59 20.83
N PRO A 87 -25.60 -18.22 21.80
CA PRO A 87 -26.54 -17.51 22.69
C PRO A 87 -25.90 -16.35 23.45
N ALA A 88 -26.55 -15.18 23.37
CA ALA A 88 -26.10 -13.90 23.92
C ALA A 88 -26.52 -13.70 25.39
N LEU A 89 -25.71 -12.95 26.16
CA LEU A 89 -26.18 -12.14 27.28
C LEU A 89 -25.31 -10.87 27.44
N LEU A 90 -26.04 -9.76 27.58
CA LEU A 90 -25.75 -8.31 27.52
C LEU A 90 -24.90 -7.79 28.71
N GLN A 91 -24.41 -6.55 28.85
CA GLN A 91 -24.08 -5.35 28.05
C GLN A 91 -23.72 -4.26 29.09
N ASN A 92 -22.97 -3.22 28.69
CA ASN A 92 -22.80 -1.88 29.31
C ASN A 92 -21.62 -1.54 30.28
N SER A 93 -20.85 -0.57 29.77
CA SER A 93 -20.43 0.74 30.31
C SER A 93 -19.40 0.86 31.46
N ALA A 94 -18.35 1.64 31.12
CA ALA A 94 -17.51 2.50 31.98
C ALA A 94 -16.67 1.73 33.03
N THR A 95 -15.46 2.09 33.45
CA THR A 95 -14.79 3.38 33.70
C THR A 95 -13.37 2.98 34.13
N MET A 96 -12.30 3.66 33.71
CA MET A 96 -10.99 3.44 34.34
C MET A 96 -10.26 4.77 34.53
N GLY A 97 -10.17 5.15 35.81
CA GLY A 97 -9.20 6.12 36.32
C GLY A 97 -7.81 5.49 36.50
N PRO A 98 -6.83 6.28 36.97
CA PRO A 98 -5.43 6.12 36.59
C PRO A 98 -4.59 5.43 37.67
N LEU A 99 -3.61 4.62 37.27
CA LEU A 99 -2.52 4.11 38.11
C LEU A 99 -1.25 4.06 37.23
N ASN A 100 -0.36 5.04 37.35
CA ASN A 100 0.84 5.03 38.19
C ASN A 100 1.90 4.02 37.74
N ASP A 101 2.93 4.55 37.05
CA ASP A 101 4.22 3.92 36.83
C ASP A 101 4.95 3.69 38.17
N PRO A 102 5.51 2.49 38.41
CA PRO A 102 6.67 2.33 39.26
C PRO A 102 7.95 2.42 38.43
N GLN A 103 8.88 3.24 38.93
CA GLN A 103 10.30 3.28 38.57
C GLN A 103 10.88 1.91 38.24
N GLN A 104 11.51 1.79 37.08
CA GLN A 104 12.53 0.77 36.85
C GLN A 104 13.92 1.39 36.94
N THR A 105 14.58 1.01 38.02
CA THR A 105 16.03 0.99 38.20
C THR A 105 16.70 0.26 37.04
N GLY A 106 17.78 0.85 36.53
CA GLY A 106 18.54 0.33 35.42
C GLY A 106 19.15 -1.05 35.70
N GLU A 107 19.06 -1.91 34.69
CA GLU A 107 19.95 -3.05 34.53
C GLU A 107 20.90 -2.77 33.37
N SER A 108 22.19 -2.84 33.68
CA SER A 108 23.29 -2.75 32.74
C SER A 108 23.32 -3.98 31.84
N LEU A 109 23.34 -3.80 30.51
CA LEU A 109 23.71 -4.85 29.57
C LEU A 109 24.91 -4.43 28.72
N SER A 110 25.75 -5.42 28.51
CA SER A 110 27.16 -5.41 28.16
C SER A 110 27.50 -4.85 26.78
N ASP A 111 28.65 -4.19 26.74
CA ASP A 111 29.46 -3.87 25.57
C ASP A 111 29.78 -5.13 24.73
N GLY A 112 29.19 -5.22 23.54
CA GLY A 112 29.46 -6.25 22.55
C GLY A 112 28.70 -5.95 21.26
N SER A 113 29.41 -5.62 20.18
CA SER A 113 28.82 -5.41 18.85
C SER A 113 27.98 -6.62 18.45
N GLU A 114 26.67 -6.42 18.28
CA GLU A 114 25.76 -7.43 17.74
C GLU A 114 26.26 -7.93 16.37
N LYS A 115 26.17 -9.24 16.13
CA LYS A 115 26.61 -9.85 14.86
C LYS A 115 25.51 -9.71 13.82
N PHE A 116 25.89 -9.44 12.57
CA PHE A 116 24.96 -9.22 11.45
C PHE A 116 23.90 -10.32 11.30
N GLN A 117 24.29 -11.59 11.42
CA GLN A 117 23.36 -12.72 11.28
C GLN A 117 22.32 -12.78 12.41
N ASP A 118 22.66 -12.30 13.61
CA ASP A 118 21.71 -12.27 14.74
C ASP A 118 20.66 -11.16 14.53
N LEU A 119 21.06 -10.04 13.90
CA LEU A 119 20.13 -9.02 13.43
C LEU A 119 19.20 -9.56 12.33
N VAL A 120 19.75 -10.28 11.35
CA VAL A 120 18.96 -10.93 10.28
C VAL A 120 17.93 -11.91 10.85
N CYS A 121 18.33 -12.72 11.84
CA CYS A 121 17.46 -13.67 12.52
C CYS A 121 16.22 -12.99 13.13
N ARG A 122 16.41 -11.87 13.85
CA ARG A 122 15.31 -11.11 14.47
C ARG A 122 14.30 -10.55 13.46
N HIS A 123 14.77 -10.22 12.26
CA HIS A 123 13.95 -9.66 11.19
C HIS A 123 13.50 -10.71 10.17
N TRP A 124 13.83 -11.98 10.38
CA TRP A 124 13.43 -13.05 9.47
C TRP A 124 11.91 -13.18 9.46
N PHE A 125 11.30 -13.23 8.27
CA PHE A 125 9.85 -13.07 8.11
C PHE A 125 8.98 -14.17 8.75
N THR A 126 9.58 -15.32 9.12
CA THR A 126 8.92 -16.40 9.88
C THR A 126 9.18 -16.34 11.39
N HIS A 127 10.07 -15.45 11.85
CA HIS A 127 10.35 -15.29 13.28
C HIS A 127 9.15 -14.60 13.94
N PRO A 128 8.56 -15.18 15.01
CA PRO A 128 7.45 -14.54 15.70
C PRO A 128 7.95 -13.25 16.36
N GLU A 129 7.36 -12.11 16.01
CA GLU A 129 7.53 -10.88 16.80
C GLU A 129 7.10 -11.20 18.24
N ALA A 130 8.06 -11.25 19.17
CA ALA A 130 7.71 -11.26 20.58
C ALA A 130 6.89 -9.98 20.83
N PRO A 131 5.64 -10.06 21.31
CA PRO A 131 5.00 -8.88 21.86
C PRO A 131 5.96 -8.36 22.92
N GLY A 132 6.29 -7.06 22.84
CA GLY A 132 7.27 -6.42 23.71
C GLY A 132 7.13 -6.95 25.14
N THR A 133 8.24 -7.35 25.71
CA THR A 133 8.40 -7.77 27.10
C THR A 133 8.09 -6.61 28.05
N ASP A 134 6.83 -6.18 28.09
CA ASP A 134 6.21 -5.46 29.21
C ASP A 134 5.43 -6.43 30.11
N HIS A 135 5.44 -7.71 29.77
CA HIS A 135 4.93 -8.79 30.61
C HIS A 135 5.96 -9.91 30.71
N GLU A 136 7.11 -9.61 31.32
CA GLU A 136 7.56 -10.58 32.33
C GLU A 136 6.39 -10.73 33.30
N LEU A 137 5.70 -11.86 33.18
CA LEU A 137 4.87 -12.37 34.25
C LEU A 137 5.79 -12.49 35.46
N ARG A 138 5.81 -11.41 36.25
CA ARG A 138 6.34 -11.41 37.59
C ARG A 138 5.61 -12.54 38.29
N ASP A 139 6.33 -13.65 38.42
CA ASP A 139 5.98 -14.82 39.21
C ASP A 139 6.07 -14.47 40.70
N GLN A 140 5.51 -13.31 41.08
CA GLN A 140 4.93 -13.14 42.38
C GLN A 140 3.50 -13.64 42.25
N ALA A 141 3.36 -14.94 42.49
CA ALA A 141 2.19 -15.48 43.12
C ALA A 141 1.98 -14.76 44.48
N SER A 142 1.54 -13.50 44.43
CA SER A 142 0.65 -13.00 45.46
C SER A 142 -0.55 -13.92 45.37
N ARG A 143 -0.84 -14.62 46.47
CA ARG A 143 -2.09 -15.37 46.67
C ARG A 143 -3.27 -14.45 46.33
N ALA A 144 -3.63 -14.36 45.07
CA ALA A 144 -4.84 -13.72 44.62
C ALA A 144 -5.94 -14.67 45.07
N THR A 145 -6.55 -14.35 46.20
CA THR A 145 -7.86 -14.91 46.54
C THR A 145 -8.74 -14.72 45.32
N VAL A 146 -9.15 -15.84 44.70
CA VAL A 146 -10.07 -15.85 43.57
C VAL A 146 -11.39 -15.28 44.06
N ASP A 147 -11.52 -13.96 43.95
CA ASP A 147 -12.65 -13.19 44.40
C ASP A 147 -13.62 -12.94 43.23
N GLU A 148 -14.87 -12.65 43.56
CA GLU A 148 -15.93 -12.47 42.56
C GLU A 148 -15.61 -11.39 41.50
N PRO A 149 -14.92 -10.27 41.83
CA PRO A 149 -14.49 -9.29 40.82
C PRO A 149 -13.47 -9.85 39.84
N TYR A 150 -12.53 -10.68 40.28
CA TYR A 150 -11.58 -11.36 39.41
C TYR A 150 -12.28 -12.37 38.50
N ARG A 151 -13.24 -13.15 39.04
CA ARG A 151 -14.07 -14.07 38.25
C ARG A 151 -14.91 -13.31 37.21
N GLN A 152 -15.48 -12.16 37.57
CA GLN A 152 -16.28 -11.33 36.68
C GLN A 152 -15.44 -10.68 35.58
N SER A 153 -14.29 -10.10 35.91
CA SER A 153 -13.31 -9.57 34.95
C SER A 153 -12.76 -10.66 34.03
N LEU A 154 -12.47 -11.84 34.56
CA LEU A 154 -12.06 -13.00 33.75
C LEU A 154 -13.19 -13.42 32.81
N THR A 155 -14.44 -13.45 33.29
CA THR A 155 -15.62 -13.76 32.47
C THR A 155 -15.81 -12.74 31.35
N GLU A 156 -15.69 -11.44 31.63
CA GLU A 156 -15.77 -10.35 30.64
C GLU A 156 -14.65 -10.41 29.60
N ARG A 157 -13.42 -10.78 29.99
CA ARG A 157 -12.30 -10.96 29.07
C ARG A 157 -12.43 -12.22 28.20
N LEU A 158 -13.11 -13.25 28.71
CA LEU A 158 -13.36 -14.49 27.98
C LEU A 158 -14.58 -14.41 27.04
N GLN A 159 -15.42 -13.36 27.14
CA GLN A 159 -16.57 -13.16 26.26
C GLN A 159 -16.15 -12.81 24.83
N TYR A 160 -16.63 -13.61 23.86
CA TYR A 160 -16.42 -13.37 22.43
C TYR A 160 -17.31 -12.23 21.91
N ARG A 161 -16.73 -11.20 21.28
CA ARG A 161 -17.47 -10.08 20.68
C ARG A 161 -17.69 -10.29 19.18
N VAL A 162 -18.96 -10.35 18.75
CA VAL A 162 -19.33 -10.32 17.33
C VAL A 162 -19.23 -8.87 16.82
N PRO A 163 -18.52 -8.60 15.71
CA PRO A 163 -18.53 -7.28 15.09
C PRO A 163 -19.96 -6.93 14.64
N THR A 164 -20.54 -5.86 15.16
CA THR A 164 -21.86 -5.34 14.75
C THR A 164 -21.75 -4.28 13.64
N ASP A 165 -20.56 -4.11 13.06
CA ASP A 165 -20.34 -3.19 11.95
C ASP A 165 -21.13 -3.70 10.72
N PRO A 166 -21.85 -2.84 9.98
CA PRO A 166 -22.48 -3.24 8.73
C PRO A 166 -21.42 -3.76 7.76
N LEU A 167 -21.75 -4.81 7.00
CA LEU A 167 -20.85 -5.34 5.98
C LEU A 167 -20.46 -4.23 4.97
N PRO A 168 -19.26 -4.33 4.36
CA PRO A 168 -18.85 -3.40 3.32
C PRO A 168 -19.86 -3.35 2.14
N SER A 169 -19.86 -2.26 1.39
CA SER A 169 -20.63 -2.11 0.13
C SER A 169 -20.35 -3.25 -0.86
N THR A 170 -21.23 -3.44 -1.85
CA THR A 170 -21.10 -4.44 -2.94
C THR A 170 -19.74 -4.46 -3.65
N ASP A 171 -18.93 -3.42 -3.47
CA ASP A 171 -17.53 -3.34 -3.87
C ASP A 171 -16.68 -4.54 -3.36
N PHE A 172 -17.07 -5.26 -2.30
CA PHE A 172 -16.37 -6.49 -1.88
C PHE A 172 -16.39 -7.60 -2.94
N LEU A 173 -17.24 -7.51 -3.97
CA LEU A 173 -17.26 -8.40 -5.13
C LEU A 173 -16.01 -8.26 -6.02
N MET A 174 -15.09 -7.33 -5.70
CA MET A 174 -13.75 -7.29 -6.30
C MET A 174 -12.99 -8.62 -6.21
N TYR A 175 -13.36 -9.52 -5.29
CA TYR A 175 -12.89 -10.91 -5.31
C TYR A 175 -13.01 -11.56 -6.69
N PHE A 176 -14.18 -11.49 -7.33
CA PHE A 176 -14.41 -12.16 -8.62
C PHE A 176 -13.65 -11.52 -9.78
N ALA A 177 -13.38 -10.23 -9.70
CA ALA A 177 -12.64 -9.50 -10.72
C ALA A 177 -11.11 -9.62 -10.57
N ARG A 178 -10.61 -9.72 -9.33
CA ARG A 178 -9.16 -9.60 -9.03
C ARG A 178 -8.53 -10.89 -8.53
N PHE A 179 -9.21 -11.64 -7.68
CA PHE A 179 -8.64 -12.84 -7.03
C PHE A 179 -9.11 -14.15 -7.67
N ASN A 180 -10.40 -14.29 -7.99
CA ASN A 180 -10.93 -15.49 -8.63
C ASN A 180 -10.20 -15.85 -9.96
N PRO A 181 -9.76 -14.90 -10.81
CA PRO A 181 -9.00 -15.23 -12.02
C PRO A 181 -7.63 -15.86 -11.78
N ILE A 182 -7.00 -15.58 -10.63
CA ILE A 182 -5.68 -16.13 -10.26
C ILE A 182 -5.79 -17.33 -9.30
N PHE A 183 -6.96 -17.56 -8.72
CA PHE A 183 -7.25 -18.68 -7.84
C PHE A 183 -8.72 -19.15 -7.94
N PRO A 184 -9.11 -19.79 -9.06
CA PRO A 184 -10.51 -20.05 -9.42
C PRO A 184 -11.08 -21.28 -8.70
N VAL A 185 -11.35 -21.14 -7.40
CA VAL A 185 -11.93 -22.20 -6.55
C VAL A 185 -13.44 -22.06 -6.32
N VAL A 186 -14.04 -20.96 -6.80
CA VAL A 186 -15.49 -20.69 -6.77
C VAL A 186 -15.96 -20.45 -8.20
N HIS A 187 -17.05 -21.12 -8.59
CA HIS A 187 -17.62 -20.92 -9.92
C HIS A 187 -18.46 -19.63 -9.92
N ALA A 188 -17.91 -18.56 -10.48
CA ALA A 188 -18.55 -17.24 -10.43
C ALA A 188 -20.00 -17.28 -10.97
N PRO A 189 -20.28 -17.79 -12.19
CA PRO A 189 -21.62 -17.70 -12.79
C PRO A 189 -22.76 -18.29 -11.94
N THR A 190 -22.48 -19.37 -11.20
CA THR A 190 -23.50 -20.04 -10.35
C THR A 190 -23.46 -19.62 -8.89
N PHE A 191 -22.49 -18.81 -8.45
CA PHE A 191 -22.40 -18.41 -7.05
C PHE A 191 -23.58 -17.49 -6.69
N ARG A 192 -24.35 -17.89 -5.68
CA ARG A 192 -25.46 -17.11 -5.11
C ARG A 192 -25.37 -17.13 -3.58
N PRO A 193 -25.39 -15.97 -2.89
CA PRO A 193 -25.42 -15.92 -1.43
C PRO A 193 -26.56 -16.73 -0.83
N SER A 194 -26.26 -17.59 0.14
CA SER A 194 -27.24 -18.39 0.88
C SER A 194 -26.78 -18.65 2.31
N THR A 195 -27.67 -19.21 3.15
CA THR A 195 -27.30 -19.65 4.50
C THR A 195 -26.29 -20.80 4.49
N GLU A 196 -26.25 -21.60 3.42
CA GLU A 196 -25.35 -22.75 3.27
C GLU A 196 -23.91 -22.33 2.96
N ASN A 197 -23.73 -21.19 2.27
CA ASN A 197 -22.42 -20.67 1.88
C ASN A 197 -22.03 -19.36 2.59
N ALA A 198 -22.67 -19.05 3.72
CA ALA A 198 -22.43 -17.85 4.53
C ALA A 198 -20.94 -17.62 4.86
N LEU A 199 -20.24 -18.68 5.28
CA LEU A 199 -18.82 -18.63 5.62
C LEU A 199 -17.95 -18.33 4.39
N LEU A 200 -18.30 -18.94 3.24
CA LEU A 200 -17.62 -18.72 1.97
C LEU A 200 -17.76 -17.26 1.54
N LEU A 201 -18.97 -16.71 1.66
CA LEU A 201 -19.23 -15.31 1.35
C LEU A 201 -18.44 -14.36 2.24
N LEU A 202 -18.38 -14.60 3.56
CA LEU A 202 -17.56 -13.79 4.46
C LEU A 202 -16.06 -13.86 4.09
N SER A 203 -15.58 -15.01 3.65
CA SER A 203 -14.20 -15.18 3.17
C SER A 203 -13.94 -14.41 1.87
N ILE A 204 -14.89 -14.49 0.92
CA ILE A 204 -14.91 -13.69 -0.32
C ILE A 204 -14.87 -12.19 0.01
N CYS A 205 -15.68 -11.73 0.98
CA CYS A 205 -15.70 -10.34 1.42
C CYS A 205 -14.37 -9.93 2.04
N SER A 206 -13.78 -10.79 2.87
CA SER A 206 -12.48 -10.54 3.51
C SER A 206 -11.37 -10.33 2.48
N ILE A 207 -11.27 -11.21 1.47
CA ILE A 207 -10.28 -11.06 0.41
C ILE A 207 -10.62 -9.90 -0.49
N GLY A 208 -11.87 -9.78 -0.94
CA GLY A 208 -12.33 -8.70 -1.81
C GLY A 208 -11.99 -7.32 -1.24
N SER A 209 -12.03 -7.19 0.08
CA SER A 209 -11.66 -5.95 0.78
C SER A 209 -10.20 -5.49 0.56
N LEU A 210 -9.28 -6.39 0.17
CA LEU A 210 -7.90 -6.05 -0.19
C LEU A 210 -7.84 -5.13 -1.40
N PHE A 211 -8.70 -5.40 -2.36
CA PHE A 211 -8.68 -4.75 -3.67
C PHE A 211 -9.47 -3.43 -3.66
N LEU A 212 -10.07 -3.06 -2.54
CA LEU A 212 -10.81 -1.80 -2.38
C LEU A 212 -9.89 -0.56 -2.28
N GLY A 213 -8.59 -0.73 -2.06
CA GLY A 213 -7.61 0.36 -1.92
C GLY A 213 -7.80 1.25 -0.68
N SER A 214 -8.85 1.03 0.12
CA SER A 214 -9.14 1.81 1.33
C SER A 214 -8.64 1.12 2.60
N ARG A 215 -7.93 1.85 3.48
CA ARG A 215 -7.45 1.32 4.77
C ARG A 215 -8.58 0.79 5.66
N HIS A 216 -9.79 1.37 5.53
CA HIS A 216 -10.98 0.89 6.24
C HIS A 216 -11.48 -0.45 5.70
N GLY A 217 -11.57 -0.61 4.37
CA GLY A 217 -11.94 -1.88 3.74
C GLY A 217 -10.98 -3.00 4.15
N ILE A 218 -9.67 -2.76 4.02
CA ILE A 218 -8.62 -3.70 4.41
C ILE A 218 -8.73 -4.05 5.90
N SER A 219 -8.91 -3.06 6.79
CA SER A 219 -9.06 -3.31 8.23
C SER A 219 -10.36 -4.04 8.59
N CYS A 220 -11.45 -3.77 7.89
CA CYS A 220 -12.72 -4.49 8.02
C CYS A 220 -12.54 -5.95 7.59
N GLY A 221 -11.98 -6.21 6.40
CA GLY A 221 -11.71 -7.57 5.94
C GLY A 221 -10.74 -8.33 6.83
N THR A 222 -9.68 -7.69 7.34
CA THR A 222 -8.78 -8.33 8.33
C THR A 222 -9.52 -8.71 9.62
N ARG A 223 -10.48 -7.90 10.09
CA ARG A 223 -11.32 -8.26 11.24
C ARG A 223 -12.25 -9.43 10.90
N ILE A 224 -12.92 -9.39 9.74
CA ILE A 224 -13.75 -10.49 9.23
C ILE A 224 -12.92 -11.77 9.17
N PHE A 225 -11.71 -11.74 8.63
CA PHE A 225 -10.79 -12.87 8.57
C PHE A 225 -10.43 -13.44 9.95
N GLU A 226 -10.00 -12.59 10.88
CA GLU A 226 -9.57 -13.00 12.23
C GLU A 226 -10.71 -13.64 13.02
N THR A 227 -11.93 -13.15 12.83
CA THR A 227 -13.17 -13.71 13.40
C THR A 227 -13.57 -15.01 12.69
N LEU A 228 -13.55 -15.04 11.35
CA LEU A 228 -14.04 -16.14 10.53
C LEU A 228 -13.23 -17.44 10.75
N ASN A 229 -11.90 -17.38 10.76
CA ASN A 229 -11.09 -18.61 10.92
C ASN A 229 -11.28 -19.24 12.30
N LYS A 230 -11.39 -18.40 13.34
CA LYS A 230 -11.69 -18.87 14.70
C LYS A 230 -13.09 -19.47 14.78
N ALA A 231 -14.07 -18.84 14.13
CA ALA A 231 -15.43 -19.35 14.06
C ALA A 231 -15.49 -20.71 13.32
N ILE A 232 -14.82 -20.84 12.18
CA ILE A 232 -14.71 -22.11 11.43
C ILE A 232 -14.08 -23.19 12.33
N LEU A 233 -12.98 -22.88 13.01
CA LEU A 233 -12.32 -23.78 13.97
C LEU A 233 -13.20 -24.18 15.16
N ALA A 234 -14.08 -23.30 15.62
CA ALA A 234 -14.95 -23.56 16.77
C ALA A 234 -16.24 -24.31 16.39
N SER A 235 -16.63 -24.32 15.12
CA SER A 235 -17.95 -24.81 14.67
C SER A 235 -17.91 -25.86 13.57
N TRP A 236 -16.72 -26.32 13.15
CA TRP A 236 -16.55 -27.26 12.03
C TRP A 236 -17.40 -28.53 12.16
N GLU A 237 -17.56 -29.08 13.38
CA GLU A 237 -18.34 -30.29 13.63
C GLU A 237 -19.79 -30.14 13.19
N THR A 238 -20.38 -28.96 13.43
CA THR A 238 -21.76 -28.64 13.05
C THR A 238 -21.92 -28.61 11.53
N TYR A 239 -20.95 -28.08 10.80
CA TYR A 239 -21.00 -28.06 9.34
C TYR A 239 -20.75 -29.44 8.72
N ILE A 240 -19.87 -30.25 9.33
CA ILE A 240 -19.67 -31.65 8.90
C ILE A 240 -20.94 -32.49 9.06
N ALA A 241 -21.77 -32.21 10.06
CA ALA A 241 -23.04 -32.91 10.25
C ALA A 241 -24.14 -32.54 9.23
N LYS A 242 -24.03 -31.38 8.54
CA LYS A 242 -25.09 -30.84 7.68
C LYS A 242 -25.12 -31.40 6.26
N GLY A 243 -23.98 -31.85 5.73
CA GLY A 243 -23.92 -32.47 4.39
C GLY A 243 -22.76 -31.98 3.54
N GLU A 244 -22.66 -32.48 2.31
CA GLU A 244 -21.55 -32.15 1.39
C GLU A 244 -21.48 -30.66 0.96
N PRO A 245 -22.59 -29.95 0.65
CA PRO A 245 -22.55 -28.56 0.20
C PRO A 245 -21.96 -27.58 1.22
N GLU A 246 -22.32 -27.74 2.50
CA GLU A 246 -21.85 -26.90 3.59
C GLU A 246 -20.40 -27.18 3.95
N ILE A 247 -19.97 -28.46 3.93
CA ILE A 247 -18.56 -28.80 4.14
C ILE A 247 -17.71 -28.23 3.02
N ARG A 248 -18.17 -28.31 1.76
CA ARG A 248 -17.47 -27.70 0.63
C ARG A 248 -17.36 -26.19 0.80
N SER A 249 -18.46 -25.52 1.12
CA SER A 249 -18.49 -24.07 1.35
C SER A 249 -17.58 -23.65 2.50
N MET A 250 -17.61 -24.38 3.62
CA MET A 250 -16.70 -24.16 4.75
C MET A 250 -15.23 -24.38 4.36
N SER A 251 -14.95 -25.44 3.59
CA SER A 251 -13.59 -25.76 3.14
C SER A 251 -13.06 -24.75 2.13
N GLN A 252 -13.89 -24.27 1.20
CA GLN A 252 -13.56 -23.16 0.30
C GLN A 252 -13.35 -21.86 1.11
N ALA A 253 -14.20 -21.57 2.10
CA ALA A 253 -14.06 -20.41 2.98
C ALA A 253 -12.72 -20.44 3.72
N ALA A 254 -12.35 -21.60 4.25
CA ALA A 254 -11.12 -21.81 4.98
C ALA A 254 -9.89 -21.76 4.05
N LEU A 255 -9.96 -22.35 2.85
CA LEU A 255 -8.91 -22.29 1.82
C LEU A 255 -8.66 -20.83 1.40
N ILE A 256 -9.71 -20.11 1.02
CA ILE A 256 -9.66 -18.70 0.65
C ILE A 256 -9.11 -17.91 1.84
N GLY A 257 -9.62 -18.17 3.04
CA GLY A 257 -9.10 -17.58 4.28
C GLY A 257 -7.59 -17.76 4.41
N GLN A 258 -7.01 -18.92 4.12
CA GLN A 258 -5.55 -19.08 4.25
C GLN A 258 -4.72 -18.23 3.30
N SER A 259 -5.29 -17.71 2.21
CA SER A 259 -4.62 -16.70 1.40
C SER A 259 -4.58 -15.30 2.05
N ASP A 260 -5.13 -15.11 3.26
CA ASP A 260 -4.90 -13.92 4.09
C ASP A 260 -3.55 -13.94 4.84
N VAL A 261 -2.82 -15.07 4.88
CA VAL A 261 -1.42 -15.15 5.36
C VAL A 261 -0.59 -14.02 4.77
N TRP A 262 -0.85 -13.77 3.49
CA TRP A 262 -0.30 -12.71 2.71
C TRP A 262 -0.83 -11.34 3.13
N LYS A 263 -1.23 -11.08 4.37
CA LYS A 263 -1.59 -9.75 4.90
C LYS A 263 -0.81 -9.35 6.16
N LYS A 264 -0.65 -10.26 7.14
CA LYS A 264 0.02 -9.97 8.42
C LYS A 264 0.94 -11.09 8.91
N PRO A 265 2.15 -10.76 9.41
CA PRO A 265 3.10 -11.70 10.02
C PRO A 265 2.49 -12.65 11.05
N ARG A 266 1.71 -12.08 11.97
CA ARG A 266 1.12 -12.80 13.12
C ARG A 266 0.16 -13.93 12.72
N HIS A 267 -0.27 -13.98 11.46
CA HIS A 267 -1.17 -15.02 10.95
C HIS A 267 -0.41 -16.26 10.45
N LEU A 268 0.91 -16.17 10.19
CA LEU A 268 1.73 -17.31 9.75
C LEU A 268 1.64 -18.50 10.71
N LEU A 269 1.71 -18.25 12.02
CA LEU A 269 1.57 -19.27 13.05
C LEU A 269 0.17 -19.89 13.07
N LEU A 270 -0.88 -19.06 12.91
CA LEU A 270 -2.26 -19.55 12.87
C LEU A 270 -2.45 -20.50 11.68
N ILE A 271 -1.94 -20.16 10.50
CA ILE A 271 -2.05 -21.00 9.32
C ILE A 271 -1.24 -22.28 9.44
N GLN A 272 -0.03 -22.22 10.00
CA GLN A 272 0.80 -23.42 10.21
C GLN A 272 0.06 -24.47 11.05
N VAL A 273 -0.71 -24.04 12.04
CA VAL A 273 -1.56 -24.94 12.86
C VAL A 273 -2.85 -25.33 12.12
N PHE A 274 -3.47 -24.40 11.39
CA PHE A 274 -4.79 -24.58 10.81
C PHE A 274 -4.80 -25.38 9.50
N HIS A 275 -3.71 -25.38 8.75
CA HIS A 275 -3.62 -26.01 7.42
C HIS A 275 -3.88 -27.52 7.44
N GLY A 276 -3.27 -28.25 8.39
CA GLY A 276 -3.51 -29.69 8.55
C GLY A 276 -4.97 -30.05 8.87
N THR A 277 -5.70 -29.15 9.55
CA THR A 277 -7.12 -29.37 9.89
C THR A 277 -8.00 -29.34 8.64
N ILE A 278 -7.81 -28.38 7.73
CA ILE A 278 -8.59 -28.29 6.49
C ILE A 278 -8.30 -29.47 5.57
N ILE A 279 -7.05 -29.90 5.48
CA ILE A 279 -6.69 -31.13 4.75
C ILE A 279 -7.44 -32.32 5.34
N THR A 280 -7.55 -32.40 6.67
CA THR A 280 -8.30 -33.46 7.35
C THR A 280 -9.80 -33.41 7.01
N TRP A 281 -10.40 -32.22 6.96
CA TRP A 281 -11.80 -32.05 6.56
C TRP A 281 -12.02 -32.48 5.12
N VAL A 282 -11.21 -32.01 4.17
CA VAL A 282 -11.33 -32.36 2.75
C VAL A 282 -11.10 -33.85 2.51
N ARG A 283 -10.23 -34.52 3.29
CA ARG A 283 -10.07 -35.98 3.26
C ARG A 283 -11.32 -36.74 3.73
N ARG A 284 -12.10 -36.16 4.66
CA ARG A 284 -13.32 -36.78 5.19
C ARG A 284 -14.50 -36.68 4.22
N ILE A 285 -14.55 -35.63 3.40
CA ILE A 285 -15.44 -35.58 2.24
C ILE A 285 -14.97 -36.73 1.32
N ARG A 286 -15.80 -37.74 1.05
CA ARG A 286 -15.44 -39.03 0.41
C ARG A 286 -15.04 -38.92 -1.09
N VAL A 287 -14.31 -37.88 -1.45
CA VAL A 287 -14.04 -37.43 -2.82
C VAL A 287 -12.73 -37.99 -3.38
N LEU A 288 -11.82 -38.51 -2.54
CA LEU A 288 -10.57 -39.12 -3.02
C LEU A 288 -10.76 -40.42 -3.84
N HIS A 289 -12.01 -40.84 -4.10
CA HIS A 289 -12.35 -42.05 -4.84
C HIS A 289 -13.14 -41.83 -6.16
N SER A 290 -13.57 -40.61 -6.53
CA SER A 290 -14.31 -40.38 -7.78
C SER A 290 -13.38 -39.97 -8.92
N HIS A 291 -13.23 -40.86 -9.89
CA HIS A 291 -12.50 -40.62 -11.13
C HIS A 291 -13.45 -39.97 -12.17
N GLN A 292 -13.16 -38.72 -12.57
CA GLN A 292 -13.66 -37.99 -13.77
C GLN A 292 -15.11 -37.42 -13.73
N SER A 293 -15.31 -36.10 -13.92
CA SER A 293 -16.66 -35.47 -14.03
C SER A 293 -17.23 -35.51 -15.43
N THR A 294 -16.36 -35.39 -16.43
CA THR A 294 -16.78 -35.25 -17.84
C THR A 294 -17.44 -36.52 -18.38
N HIS A 295 -17.27 -37.65 -17.70
CA HIS A 295 -17.88 -38.93 -18.03
C HIS A 295 -19.07 -39.31 -17.13
N GLU A 296 -19.38 -38.52 -16.10
CA GLU A 296 -20.39 -38.88 -15.09
C GLU A 296 -21.77 -38.24 -15.33
N ILE A 297 -21.91 -37.28 -16.23
CA ILE A 297 -23.21 -36.70 -16.61
C ILE A 297 -23.61 -37.22 -17.98
N GLY A 298 -24.67 -38.02 -18.04
CA GLY A 298 -25.17 -38.59 -19.29
C GLY A 298 -25.78 -37.51 -20.19
N LYS A 299 -25.64 -37.66 -21.51
CA LYS A 299 -26.32 -36.78 -22.49
C LYS A 299 -27.83 -36.69 -22.24
N GLU A 300 -28.44 -37.80 -21.84
CA GLU A 300 -29.87 -37.87 -21.46
C GLU A 300 -30.23 -37.01 -20.23
N GLU A 301 -29.30 -36.83 -19.29
CA GLU A 301 -29.50 -35.97 -18.11
C GLU A 301 -29.44 -34.49 -18.52
N ILE A 302 -28.52 -34.13 -19.42
CA ILE A 302 -28.38 -32.77 -19.97
C ILE A 302 -29.61 -32.38 -20.80
N GLU A 303 -30.12 -33.29 -21.61
CA GLU A 303 -31.32 -33.05 -22.44
C GLU A 303 -32.60 -32.91 -21.59
N ARG A 304 -32.67 -33.63 -20.46
CA ARG A 304 -33.82 -33.61 -19.56
C ARG A 304 -33.84 -32.39 -18.64
N ASP A 305 -32.72 -32.07 -18.02
CA ASP A 305 -32.56 -30.98 -17.06
C ASP A 305 -31.16 -30.34 -17.20
N PRO A 306 -30.98 -29.41 -18.15
CA PRO A 306 -29.67 -28.82 -18.41
C PRO A 306 -29.15 -27.98 -17.25
N GLU A 307 -30.03 -27.31 -16.49
CA GLU A 307 -29.65 -26.47 -15.34
C GLU A 307 -29.24 -27.34 -14.13
N GLY A 308 -30.00 -28.39 -13.82
CA GLY A 308 -29.64 -29.34 -12.76
C GLY A 308 -28.37 -30.11 -13.09
N ALA A 309 -28.20 -30.53 -14.34
CA ALA A 309 -26.98 -31.18 -14.83
C ALA A 309 -25.76 -30.24 -14.72
N TRP A 310 -25.90 -28.98 -15.13
CA TRP A 310 -24.83 -27.98 -15.02
C TRP A 310 -24.45 -27.71 -13.57
N THR A 311 -25.42 -27.50 -12.68
CA THR A 311 -25.19 -27.26 -11.24
C THR A 311 -24.47 -28.44 -10.58
N LYS A 312 -24.89 -29.67 -10.91
CA LYS A 312 -24.26 -30.91 -10.42
C LYS A 312 -22.83 -31.07 -10.96
N TRP A 313 -22.58 -30.67 -12.21
CA TRP A 313 -21.24 -30.64 -12.79
C TRP A 313 -20.34 -29.64 -12.08
N VAL A 314 -20.81 -28.40 -11.93
CA VAL A 314 -20.08 -27.31 -11.25
C VAL A 314 -19.71 -27.74 -9.84
N ALA A 315 -20.64 -28.33 -9.09
CA ALA A 315 -20.39 -28.83 -7.75
C ALA A 315 -19.21 -29.81 -7.65
N LYS A 316 -19.09 -30.72 -8.63
CA LYS A 316 -17.97 -31.67 -8.71
C LYS A 316 -16.68 -30.98 -9.12
N GLU A 317 -16.76 -30.01 -10.03
CA GLU A 317 -15.59 -29.28 -10.51
C GLU A 317 -15.01 -28.32 -9.46
N GLU A 318 -15.87 -27.59 -8.72
CA GLU A 318 -15.49 -26.79 -7.54
C GLU A 318 -14.75 -27.64 -6.52
N GLN A 319 -15.22 -28.86 -6.28
CA GLN A 319 -14.57 -29.78 -5.35
C GLN A 319 -13.15 -30.17 -5.84
N ARG A 320 -12.93 -30.39 -7.14
CA ARG A 320 -11.59 -30.69 -7.67
C ARG A 320 -10.68 -29.49 -7.61
N ARG A 321 -11.20 -28.30 -7.96
CA ARG A 321 -10.46 -27.04 -7.88
C ARG A 321 -10.12 -26.68 -6.43
N LEU A 322 -10.97 -27.02 -5.46
CA LEU A 322 -10.69 -26.94 -4.03
C LEU A 322 -9.51 -27.85 -3.63
N ILE A 323 -9.48 -29.10 -4.10
CA ILE A 323 -8.37 -30.03 -3.80
C ILE A 323 -7.07 -29.55 -4.45
N ALA A 324 -7.11 -29.12 -5.71
CA ALA A 324 -5.95 -28.58 -6.41
C ALA A 324 -5.44 -27.30 -5.74
N GLY A 325 -6.34 -26.38 -5.37
CA GLY A 325 -6.00 -25.17 -4.62
C GLY A 325 -5.39 -25.47 -3.25
N LEU A 326 -5.86 -26.51 -2.55
CA LEU A 326 -5.23 -26.97 -1.31
C LEU A 326 -3.84 -27.54 -1.54
N ALA A 327 -3.63 -28.35 -2.58
CA ALA A 327 -2.31 -28.87 -2.92
C ALA A 327 -1.33 -27.75 -3.23
N ILE A 328 -1.76 -26.73 -3.99
CA ILE A 328 -0.96 -25.55 -4.29
C ILE A 328 -0.59 -24.79 -3.00
N LEU A 329 -1.55 -24.51 -2.11
CA LEU A 329 -1.23 -23.82 -0.85
C LEU A 329 -0.36 -24.68 0.08
N ASP A 330 -0.52 -25.99 0.10
CA ASP A 330 0.33 -26.92 0.86
C ASP A 330 1.78 -26.87 0.34
N SER A 331 1.98 -26.83 -0.99
CA SER A 331 3.29 -26.57 -1.61
C SER A 331 3.87 -25.24 -1.18
N GLU A 332 3.07 -24.17 -1.24
CA GLU A 332 3.50 -22.82 -0.87
C GLU A 332 3.90 -22.75 0.60
N PHE A 333 3.14 -23.38 1.52
CA PHE A 333 3.46 -23.39 2.95
C PHE A 333 4.63 -24.30 3.30
N ALA A 334 4.70 -25.51 2.72
CA ALA A 334 5.83 -26.40 2.89
C ALA A 334 7.13 -25.70 2.48
N ASP A 335 7.14 -25.06 1.32
CA ASP A 335 8.27 -24.26 0.86
C ASP A 335 8.52 -23.05 1.76
N LEU A 336 7.49 -22.33 2.21
CA LEU A 336 7.65 -21.11 3.02
C LEU A 336 8.24 -21.39 4.40
N PHE A 337 7.88 -22.52 5.01
CA PHE A 337 8.34 -22.93 6.35
C PHE A 337 9.51 -23.91 6.32
N ASN A 338 10.01 -24.27 5.13
CA ASN A 338 10.95 -25.38 4.91
C ASN A 338 10.51 -26.67 5.65
N ALA A 339 9.22 -26.99 5.54
CA ALA A 339 8.56 -28.11 6.21
C ALA A 339 8.06 -29.15 5.20
N GLU A 340 7.72 -30.34 5.68
CA GLU A 340 7.09 -31.37 4.84
C GLU A 340 5.63 -30.99 4.49
N PRO A 341 5.19 -31.18 3.23
CA PRO A 341 3.79 -31.00 2.85
C PRO A 341 2.85 -31.90 3.67
N CYS A 342 1.72 -31.36 4.10
CA CYS A 342 0.71 -32.09 4.87
C CYS A 342 -0.12 -33.04 3.99
N MET A 343 -0.22 -32.78 2.69
CA MET A 343 -1.01 -33.53 1.72
C MET A 343 -0.13 -34.47 0.89
N ARG A 344 -0.42 -35.79 0.99
CA ARG A 344 0.18 -36.76 0.07
C ARG A 344 -0.33 -36.50 -1.35
N ARG A 345 0.59 -36.19 -2.27
CA ARG A 345 0.25 -35.83 -3.64
C ARG A 345 -0.27 -37.03 -4.42
N ARG A 346 -1.42 -36.85 -5.06
CA ARG A 346 -1.98 -37.75 -6.06
C ARG A 346 -2.17 -36.90 -7.32
N SER A 347 -1.71 -37.37 -8.48
CA SER A 347 -1.84 -36.59 -9.71
C SER A 347 -3.32 -36.31 -10.01
N LEU A 348 -3.69 -35.03 -9.93
CA LEU A 348 -5.05 -34.53 -10.19
C LEU A 348 -5.20 -34.01 -11.64
N ASN A 349 -4.09 -33.97 -12.39
CA ASN A 349 -3.94 -33.26 -13.66
C ASN A 349 -4.88 -33.73 -14.79
N SER A 350 -5.42 -34.95 -14.69
CA SER A 350 -6.39 -35.49 -15.67
C SER A 350 -7.84 -35.15 -15.33
N SER A 351 -8.11 -34.47 -14.21
CA SER A 351 -9.46 -34.32 -13.66
C SER A 351 -10.03 -32.90 -13.66
N ILE A 352 -9.20 -31.86 -13.84
CA ILE A 352 -9.64 -30.46 -13.90
C ILE A 352 -10.09 -30.10 -15.31
N SER A 353 -11.23 -29.43 -15.42
CA SER A 353 -11.82 -28.93 -16.66
C SER A 353 -11.07 -27.74 -17.24
N ASP A 354 -11.11 -27.62 -18.57
CA ASP A 354 -10.63 -26.44 -19.29
C ASP A 354 -11.42 -25.18 -18.90
N ASP A 355 -10.75 -24.03 -18.95
CA ASP A 355 -11.31 -22.76 -18.49
C ASP A 355 -12.47 -22.26 -19.35
N GLU A 356 -12.60 -22.67 -20.61
CA GLU A 356 -13.75 -22.33 -21.46
C GLU A 356 -15.05 -22.97 -20.95
N ILE A 357 -14.97 -24.23 -20.49
CA ILE A 357 -16.13 -24.94 -19.94
C ILE A 357 -16.42 -24.45 -18.52
N TRP A 358 -15.37 -24.14 -17.75
CA TRP A 358 -15.49 -23.61 -16.39
C TRP A 358 -16.02 -22.18 -16.33
N ASN A 359 -15.72 -21.31 -17.30
CA ASN A 359 -16.21 -19.92 -17.28
C ASN A 359 -17.48 -19.73 -18.11
N ALA A 360 -18.16 -20.81 -18.50
CA ALA A 360 -19.41 -20.73 -19.25
C ALA A 360 -20.47 -19.96 -18.43
N PRO A 361 -21.11 -18.91 -18.97
CA PRO A 361 -22.00 -18.05 -18.18
C PRO A 361 -23.40 -18.67 -17.98
N THR A 362 -23.79 -19.64 -18.81
CA THR A 362 -25.10 -20.29 -18.74
C THR A 362 -24.98 -21.81 -18.96
N ALA A 363 -25.99 -22.57 -18.51
CA ALA A 363 -26.08 -24.01 -18.79
C ALA A 363 -26.05 -24.33 -20.29
N ALA A 364 -26.63 -23.46 -21.12
CA ALA A 364 -26.64 -23.60 -22.58
C ALA A 364 -25.23 -23.41 -23.20
N ASP A 365 -24.45 -22.44 -22.71
CA ASP A 365 -23.06 -22.25 -23.13
C ASP A 365 -22.20 -23.42 -22.68
N TRP A 366 -22.37 -23.87 -21.44
CA TRP A 366 -21.66 -25.02 -20.88
C TRP A 366 -21.92 -26.29 -21.71
N SER A 367 -23.19 -26.59 -22.00
CA SER A 367 -23.58 -27.75 -22.81
C SER A 367 -23.02 -27.69 -24.23
N ARG A 368 -23.01 -26.50 -24.85
CA ARG A 368 -22.38 -26.29 -26.18
C ARG A 368 -20.88 -26.56 -26.14
N SER A 369 -20.17 -26.02 -25.16
CA SER A 369 -18.71 -26.21 -25.00
C SER A 369 -18.36 -27.66 -24.70
N LEU A 370 -19.15 -28.34 -23.86
CA LEU A 370 -18.98 -29.77 -23.55
C LEU A 370 -19.23 -30.65 -24.79
N SER A 371 -20.28 -30.33 -25.57
CA SER A 371 -20.62 -31.05 -26.81
C SER A 371 -19.57 -30.87 -27.89
N ARG A 372 -19.00 -29.66 -28.03
CA ARG A 372 -17.85 -29.41 -28.90
C ARG A 372 -16.69 -30.33 -28.52
N LYS A 373 -16.29 -30.34 -27.25
CA LYS A 373 -15.19 -31.19 -26.75
C LYS A 373 -15.42 -32.67 -27.04
N HIS A 374 -16.63 -33.17 -26.83
CA HIS A 374 -16.98 -34.57 -27.11
C HIS A 374 -16.96 -34.91 -28.61
N ASN A 375 -17.44 -34.01 -29.48
CA ASN A 375 -17.45 -34.22 -30.93
C ASN A 375 -16.07 -34.12 -31.60
N SER A 376 -15.08 -33.55 -30.91
CA SER A 376 -13.75 -33.32 -31.49
C SER A 376 -12.62 -34.05 -30.75
N GLN A 377 -12.98 -35.14 -30.07
CA GLN A 377 -12.07 -36.16 -29.50
C GLN A 377 -11.03 -36.72 -30.50
N VAL A 378 -11.10 -36.37 -31.80
CA VAL A 378 -10.14 -36.78 -32.84
C VAL A 378 -9.04 -35.73 -33.11
N ARG A 379 -9.11 -34.49 -32.58
CA ARG A 379 -8.15 -33.42 -32.98
C ARG A 379 -7.71 -32.39 -31.92
N TRP A 380 -8.18 -32.44 -30.68
CA TRP A 380 -7.85 -31.42 -29.67
C TRP A 380 -6.52 -31.57 -28.93
N ASP A 381 -5.79 -32.67 -29.13
CA ASP A 381 -4.42 -32.79 -28.58
C ASP A 381 -3.41 -31.82 -29.22
N SER A 382 -3.83 -31.06 -30.26
CA SER A 382 -2.94 -30.17 -31.04
C SER A 382 -3.30 -28.68 -30.97
N MET A 383 -4.32 -28.26 -30.20
CA MET A 383 -4.73 -26.84 -30.16
C MET A 383 -5.26 -26.41 -28.78
N THR A 384 -4.55 -26.76 -27.71
CA THR A 384 -4.86 -26.30 -26.35
C THR A 384 -4.35 -24.86 -26.17
N LYS A 385 -5.24 -23.93 -25.79
CA LYS A 385 -4.84 -22.58 -25.37
C LYS A 385 -4.05 -22.70 -24.05
N PRO A 386 -2.75 -22.37 -24.00
CA PRO A 386 -1.95 -22.55 -22.79
C PRO A 386 -2.25 -21.47 -21.74
N ASN A 387 -2.06 -21.82 -20.46
CA ASN A 387 -2.24 -21.02 -19.23
C ASN A 387 -3.62 -21.12 -18.53
N SER A 388 -4.18 -22.32 -18.41
CA SER A 388 -5.33 -22.58 -17.54
C SER A 388 -4.91 -22.98 -16.12
N PHE A 389 -5.88 -23.01 -15.20
CA PHE A 389 -5.65 -23.50 -13.83
C PHE A 389 -5.15 -24.95 -13.79
N ARG A 390 -5.46 -25.74 -14.83
CA ARG A 390 -4.98 -27.13 -14.99
C ARG A 390 -3.46 -27.19 -15.17
N GLU A 391 -2.88 -26.33 -16.01
CA GLU A 391 -1.42 -26.28 -16.19
C GLU A 391 -0.72 -25.78 -14.93
N TYR A 392 -1.33 -24.84 -14.19
CA TYR A 392 -0.80 -24.41 -12.89
C TYR A 392 -0.75 -25.61 -11.91
N SER A 393 -1.87 -26.31 -11.74
CA SER A 393 -1.91 -27.51 -10.88
C SER A 393 -0.89 -28.57 -11.32
N ALA A 394 -0.70 -28.76 -12.63
CA ALA A 394 0.24 -29.74 -13.15
C ALA A 394 1.70 -29.37 -12.88
N LEU A 395 2.05 -28.09 -13.00
CA LEU A 395 3.40 -27.62 -12.69
C LEU A 395 3.67 -27.65 -11.18
N ASP A 396 2.66 -27.38 -10.34
CA ASP A 396 2.75 -27.52 -8.88
C ASP A 396 2.94 -28.98 -8.45
N ASP A 397 2.26 -29.93 -9.10
CA ASP A 397 2.47 -31.38 -8.89
C ASP A 397 3.92 -31.80 -9.15
N ILE A 398 4.54 -31.26 -10.21
CA ILE A 398 5.97 -31.49 -10.51
C ILE A 398 6.85 -30.85 -9.43
N ALA A 399 6.54 -29.60 -9.02
CA ALA A 399 7.27 -28.90 -7.96
C ALA A 399 7.28 -29.68 -6.65
N GLY A 400 6.13 -30.23 -6.29
CA GLY A 400 6.00 -31.16 -5.19
C GLY A 400 6.87 -32.39 -5.25
N SER A 401 6.83 -33.05 -6.40
CA SER A 401 7.63 -34.26 -6.64
C SER A 401 9.13 -33.97 -6.57
N VAL A 402 9.55 -32.77 -6.95
CA VAL A 402 10.93 -32.28 -6.76
C VAL A 402 11.23 -32.14 -5.26
N CYS A 403 10.38 -31.50 -4.48
CA CYS A 403 10.57 -31.36 -3.03
C CYS A 403 10.66 -32.74 -2.33
N ASP A 404 9.73 -33.65 -2.61
CA ASP A 404 9.72 -35.01 -2.06
C ASP A 404 11.00 -35.80 -2.42
N ALA A 405 11.46 -35.67 -3.67
CA ALA A 405 12.65 -36.36 -4.15
C ALA A 405 13.94 -35.84 -3.50
N ARG A 406 13.98 -34.56 -3.12
CA ARG A 406 15.09 -33.96 -2.36
C ARG A 406 15.13 -34.43 -0.92
N MET A 407 13.98 -34.43 -0.26
CA MET A 407 13.88 -34.94 1.12
C MET A 407 14.26 -36.42 1.21
N SER A 408 13.97 -37.18 0.16
CA SER A 408 14.32 -38.61 0.07
C SER A 408 15.73 -38.89 -0.48
N ASP A 409 16.52 -37.87 -0.83
CA ASP A 409 17.84 -37.96 -1.51
C ASP A 409 17.87 -38.88 -2.76
N LYS A 410 16.78 -38.88 -3.54
CA LYS A 410 16.62 -39.76 -4.72
C LYS A 410 17.05 -39.04 -5.99
N SER A 411 18.35 -39.00 -6.26
CA SER A 411 18.93 -38.30 -7.44
C SER A 411 18.36 -38.75 -8.80
N SER A 412 17.93 -40.01 -8.95
CA SER A 412 17.30 -40.52 -10.17
C SER A 412 15.91 -39.92 -10.42
N VAL A 413 15.12 -39.74 -9.35
CA VAL A 413 13.80 -39.13 -9.42
C VAL A 413 13.92 -37.65 -9.76
N LEU A 414 14.89 -36.94 -9.17
CA LEU A 414 15.16 -35.54 -9.50
C LEU A 414 15.49 -35.33 -10.99
N ARG A 415 16.35 -36.18 -11.56
CA ARG A 415 16.64 -36.13 -13.01
C ARG A 415 15.40 -36.36 -13.86
N SER A 416 14.55 -37.31 -13.46
CA SER A 416 13.27 -37.55 -14.15
C SER A 416 12.34 -36.33 -14.08
N GLN A 417 12.24 -35.65 -12.93
CA GLN A 417 11.42 -34.45 -12.80
C GLN A 417 11.98 -33.28 -13.61
N GLN A 418 13.31 -33.11 -13.69
CA GLN A 418 13.93 -32.10 -14.55
C GLN A 418 13.63 -32.33 -16.05
N SER A 419 13.58 -33.59 -16.51
CA SER A 419 13.14 -33.91 -17.86
C SER A 419 11.66 -33.57 -18.08
N LEU A 420 10.79 -33.87 -17.13
CA LEU A 420 9.36 -33.51 -17.18
C LEU A 420 9.16 -31.99 -17.22
N LEU A 421 9.97 -31.21 -16.50
CA LEU A 421 9.93 -29.75 -16.58
C LEU A 421 10.33 -29.24 -17.97
N GLN A 422 11.33 -29.85 -18.62
CA GLN A 422 11.71 -29.48 -20.00
C GLN A 422 10.58 -29.76 -20.99
N GLU A 423 9.96 -30.93 -20.87
CA GLU A 423 8.79 -31.31 -21.68
C GLU A 423 7.61 -30.35 -21.45
N PHE A 424 7.33 -30.03 -20.18
CA PHE A 424 6.28 -29.08 -19.81
C PHE A 424 6.50 -27.71 -20.46
N HIS A 425 7.74 -27.21 -20.45
CA HIS A 425 8.07 -25.94 -21.10
C HIS A 425 7.76 -25.98 -22.60
N CYS A 426 8.12 -27.07 -23.30
CA CYS A 426 7.85 -27.19 -24.73
C CYS A 426 6.37 -27.22 -25.04
N ASN A 427 5.62 -28.01 -24.29
CA ASN A 427 4.21 -28.26 -24.53
C ASN A 427 3.33 -27.06 -24.14
N HIS A 428 3.71 -26.32 -23.10
CA HIS A 428 2.83 -25.31 -22.49
C HIS A 428 3.39 -23.87 -22.47
N ILE A 429 4.71 -23.66 -22.61
CA ILE A 429 5.34 -22.33 -22.46
C ILE A 429 5.97 -21.82 -23.78
N ALA A 430 6.62 -22.69 -24.55
CA ALA A 430 7.48 -22.31 -25.68
C ALA A 430 6.72 -21.80 -26.92
N HIS A 431 5.53 -22.33 -27.22
CA HIS A 431 4.78 -22.04 -28.46
C HIS A 431 3.87 -20.80 -28.38
N ARG A 432 4.24 -19.79 -27.58
CA ARG A 432 3.43 -18.59 -27.39
C ARG A 432 3.59 -17.61 -28.56
N GLY A 433 2.62 -17.60 -29.48
CA GLY A 433 2.45 -16.50 -30.45
C GLY A 433 1.76 -15.28 -29.82
N SER A 434 1.83 -14.12 -30.49
CA SER A 434 1.17 -12.86 -30.07
C SER A 434 -0.36 -12.94 -29.92
N SER A 435 -0.99 -14.07 -30.30
CA SER A 435 -2.44 -14.32 -30.23
C SER A 435 -2.87 -15.16 -29.01
N ALA A 436 -1.94 -15.67 -28.20
CA ALA A 436 -2.27 -16.40 -26.97
C ALA A 436 -2.62 -15.39 -25.87
N GLY A 437 -3.74 -15.60 -25.18
CA GLY A 437 -4.27 -14.69 -24.15
C GLY A 437 -3.29 -14.36 -23.00
N PRO A 438 -3.72 -13.52 -22.05
CA PRO A 438 -2.88 -13.09 -20.95
C PRO A 438 -2.51 -14.28 -20.03
N ASP A 439 -1.21 -14.45 -19.71
CA ASP A 439 -0.72 -15.49 -18.76
C ASP A 439 -1.08 -15.07 -17.33
N ASN A 440 -2.22 -15.53 -16.81
CA ASN A 440 -2.75 -15.16 -15.49
C ASN A 440 -1.97 -15.77 -14.33
N PHE A 441 -1.31 -16.89 -14.57
CA PHE A 441 -0.61 -17.65 -13.55
C PHE A 441 0.91 -17.44 -13.58
N CYS A 442 1.45 -16.68 -14.54
CA CYS A 442 2.90 -16.48 -14.69
C CYS A 442 3.66 -17.81 -14.71
N LEU A 443 3.16 -18.81 -15.45
CA LEU A 443 3.69 -20.18 -15.39
C LEU A 443 5.19 -20.26 -15.68
N LYS A 444 5.72 -19.32 -16.46
CA LYS A 444 7.16 -19.19 -16.70
C LYS A 444 7.96 -18.91 -15.42
N ALA A 445 7.48 -18.02 -14.55
CA ALA A 445 8.14 -17.72 -13.27
C ALA A 445 8.09 -18.94 -12.34
N LEU A 446 6.93 -19.60 -12.25
CA LEU A 446 6.77 -20.84 -11.48
C LEU A 446 7.69 -21.95 -12.02
N TRP A 447 7.82 -22.07 -13.34
CA TRP A 447 8.69 -23.07 -13.96
C TRP A 447 10.16 -22.85 -13.58
N HIS A 448 10.63 -21.60 -13.62
CA HIS A 448 11.98 -21.27 -13.21
C HIS A 448 12.19 -21.53 -11.70
N VAL A 449 11.24 -21.20 -10.82
CA VAL A 449 11.40 -21.45 -9.38
C VAL A 449 11.40 -22.95 -9.07
N THR A 450 10.58 -23.75 -9.75
CA THR A 450 10.59 -25.21 -9.62
C THR A 450 11.93 -25.81 -10.04
N PHE A 451 12.52 -25.27 -11.12
CA PHE A 451 13.88 -25.62 -11.52
C PHE A 451 14.90 -25.28 -10.43
N LEU A 452 14.85 -24.07 -9.86
CA LEU A 452 15.71 -23.70 -8.74
C LEU A 452 15.54 -24.67 -7.56
N SER A 453 14.30 -25.00 -7.18
CA SER A 453 14.02 -25.99 -6.13
C SER A 453 14.66 -27.35 -6.43
N SER A 454 14.90 -27.71 -7.69
CA SER A 454 15.63 -28.94 -8.05
C SER A 454 17.16 -28.84 -7.99
N LEU A 455 17.71 -27.62 -7.92
CA LEU A 455 19.15 -27.33 -8.09
C LEU A 455 19.83 -26.82 -6.82
N VAL A 456 19.10 -26.18 -5.90
CA VAL A 456 19.70 -25.55 -4.71
C VAL A 456 18.98 -25.88 -3.42
N ASP A 457 19.72 -26.17 -2.35
CA ASP A 457 19.16 -26.33 -1.01
C ASP A 457 18.87 -24.97 -0.40
N TYR A 458 17.61 -24.57 -0.48
CA TYR A 458 17.17 -23.29 0.04
C TYR A 458 17.35 -23.18 1.55
N ASP A 459 17.14 -24.27 2.30
CA ASP A 459 17.27 -24.24 3.75
C ASP A 459 18.70 -23.87 4.15
N ARG A 460 19.69 -24.53 3.52
CA ARG A 460 21.11 -24.21 3.72
C ARG A 460 21.49 -22.80 3.29
N LEU A 461 20.88 -22.29 2.22
CA LEU A 461 21.09 -20.91 1.81
C LEU A 461 20.56 -19.93 2.87
N GLU A 462 19.32 -20.10 3.33
CA GLU A 462 18.70 -19.25 4.36
C GLU A 462 19.48 -19.27 5.68
N LEU A 463 19.89 -20.46 6.12
CA LEU A 463 20.75 -20.63 7.29
C LEU A 463 22.06 -19.86 7.13
N SER A 464 22.71 -19.96 5.95
CA SER A 464 23.94 -19.23 5.68
C SER A 464 23.78 -17.71 5.69
N VAL A 465 22.61 -17.17 5.33
CA VAL A 465 22.30 -15.73 5.39
C VAL A 465 22.10 -15.25 6.84
N GLY A 466 21.56 -16.10 7.71
CA GLY A 466 21.36 -15.79 9.13
C GLY A 466 19.96 -16.08 9.67
N ARG A 467 19.16 -16.94 9.00
CA ARG A 467 17.80 -17.30 9.45
C ARG A 467 17.72 -17.73 10.93
N GLU A 468 18.75 -18.44 11.41
CA GLU A 468 18.85 -18.95 12.79
C GLU A 468 20.03 -18.34 13.57
N GLY A 469 20.50 -17.15 13.16
CA GLY A 469 21.59 -16.45 13.82
C GLY A 469 22.99 -16.87 13.38
N TYR A 470 24.00 -16.30 14.04
CA TYR A 470 25.38 -16.38 13.61
C TYR A 470 25.99 -17.79 13.67
N GLU A 471 25.77 -18.51 14.77
CA GLU A 471 26.42 -19.82 14.97
C GLU A 471 25.99 -20.84 13.92
N GLU A 472 24.69 -20.90 13.64
CA GLU A 472 24.16 -21.79 12.63
C GLU A 472 24.59 -21.35 11.23
N SER A 473 24.59 -20.04 10.94
CA SER A 473 25.10 -19.51 9.66
C SER A 473 26.52 -19.98 9.34
N GLN A 474 27.44 -19.94 10.32
CA GLN A 474 28.83 -20.36 10.09
C GLN A 474 28.97 -21.82 9.65
N ARG A 475 28.05 -22.70 10.06
CA ARG A 475 28.05 -24.12 9.68
C ARG A 475 27.74 -24.33 8.20
N HIS A 476 26.95 -23.43 7.60
CA HIS A 476 26.47 -23.56 6.21
C HIS A 476 27.23 -22.68 5.20
N VAL A 477 28.04 -21.71 5.65
CA VAL A 477 28.87 -20.86 4.76
C VAL A 477 29.77 -21.69 3.83
N SER A 478 30.31 -22.82 4.30
CA SER A 478 31.17 -23.70 3.49
C SER A 478 30.40 -24.29 2.30
N TYR A 479 29.18 -24.77 2.53
CA TYR A 479 28.26 -25.25 1.51
C TYR A 479 27.91 -24.14 0.52
N THR A 480 27.47 -22.98 1.01
CA THR A 480 27.04 -21.86 0.15
C THR A 480 28.18 -21.36 -0.74
N ARG A 481 29.40 -21.31 -0.22
CA ARG A 481 30.60 -20.98 -1.01
C ARG A 481 30.91 -22.03 -2.07
N ALA A 482 30.83 -23.32 -1.74
CA ALA A 482 31.04 -24.39 -2.72
C ALA A 482 29.96 -24.34 -3.83
N TRP A 483 28.70 -24.16 -3.46
CA TRP A 483 27.58 -24.03 -4.39
C TRP A 483 27.70 -22.80 -5.29
N ALA A 484 28.02 -21.62 -4.75
CA ALA A 484 28.14 -20.38 -5.52
C ALA A 484 29.24 -20.44 -6.60
N ASN A 485 30.27 -21.26 -6.39
CA ASN A 485 31.36 -21.49 -7.34
C ASN A 485 31.13 -22.71 -8.26
N SER A 486 29.98 -23.39 -8.16
CA SER A 486 29.63 -24.55 -8.98
C SER A 486 28.90 -24.18 -10.28
N ARG A 487 28.77 -25.15 -11.19
CA ARG A 487 27.90 -25.01 -12.39
C ARG A 487 26.44 -24.77 -12.00
N ASP A 488 25.96 -25.41 -10.95
CA ASP A 488 24.58 -25.26 -10.48
C ASP A 488 24.34 -23.87 -9.88
N GLY A 489 25.33 -23.27 -9.21
CA GLY A 489 25.26 -21.87 -8.76
C GLY A 489 25.07 -20.90 -9.93
N CYS A 490 25.83 -21.09 -11.01
CA CYS A 490 25.67 -20.30 -12.24
C CYS A 490 24.31 -20.54 -12.91
N ARG A 491 23.88 -21.81 -12.99
CA ARG A 491 22.56 -22.19 -13.53
C ARG A 491 21.42 -21.53 -12.74
N CYS A 492 21.51 -21.56 -11.42
CA CYS A 492 20.54 -20.93 -10.52
C CYS A 492 20.49 -19.41 -10.69
N ALA A 493 21.64 -18.74 -10.83
CA ALA A 493 21.68 -17.30 -11.06
C ALA A 493 20.93 -16.90 -12.36
N VAL A 494 21.05 -17.69 -13.44
CA VAL A 494 20.31 -17.46 -14.69
C VAL A 494 18.80 -17.63 -14.47
N HIS A 495 18.36 -18.73 -13.83
CA HIS A 495 16.95 -18.93 -13.48
C HIS A 495 16.41 -17.77 -12.63
N ALA A 496 17.16 -17.30 -11.63
CA ALA A 496 16.74 -16.21 -10.75
C ALA A 496 16.52 -14.89 -11.49
N VAL A 497 17.39 -14.52 -12.44
CA VAL A 497 17.19 -13.34 -13.31
C VAL A 497 15.95 -13.51 -14.20
N LEU A 498 15.71 -14.71 -14.71
CA LEU A 498 14.56 -14.98 -15.56
C LEU A 498 13.24 -14.95 -14.78
N ILE A 499 13.25 -15.32 -13.49
CA ILE A 499 12.11 -15.10 -12.58
C ILE A 499 11.85 -13.61 -12.44
N PHE A 500 12.89 -12.82 -12.12
CA PHE A 500 12.77 -11.36 -11.99
C PHE A 500 12.16 -10.73 -13.24
N ARG A 501 12.71 -11.02 -14.43
CA ARG A 501 12.20 -10.48 -15.70
C ARG A 501 10.77 -10.93 -16.03
N SER A 502 10.43 -12.18 -15.69
CA SER A 502 9.08 -12.70 -15.91
C SER A 502 8.05 -11.94 -15.07
N LEU A 503 8.37 -11.67 -13.80
CA LEU A 503 7.49 -10.91 -12.89
C LEU A 503 7.50 -9.41 -13.17
N GLU A 504 8.64 -8.84 -13.59
CA GLU A 504 8.75 -7.43 -13.97
C GLU A 504 7.90 -7.10 -15.21
N SER A 505 7.74 -8.07 -16.12
CA SER A 505 6.92 -7.92 -17.32
C SER A 505 5.41 -7.90 -17.07
N LEU A 506 4.95 -8.09 -15.82
CA LEU A 506 3.54 -8.09 -15.49
C LEU A 506 2.94 -6.67 -15.65
N PRO A 507 1.82 -6.52 -16.36
CA PRO A 507 1.12 -5.24 -16.44
C PRO A 507 0.72 -4.74 -15.05
N ILE A 508 0.89 -3.44 -14.78
CA ILE A 508 0.58 -2.82 -13.48
C ILE A 508 -0.88 -3.07 -13.05
N ALA A 509 -1.80 -3.12 -14.00
CA ALA A 509 -3.22 -3.35 -13.73
C ALA A 509 -3.55 -4.82 -13.40
N LYS A 510 -2.65 -5.76 -13.67
CA LYS A 510 -2.90 -7.19 -13.51
C LYS A 510 -2.47 -7.68 -12.12
N GLU A 511 -3.32 -8.49 -11.49
CA GLU A 511 -2.98 -9.07 -10.19
C GLU A 511 -1.91 -10.17 -10.35
N PRO A 512 -0.80 -10.13 -9.59
CA PRO A 512 0.20 -11.19 -9.61
C PRO A 512 -0.35 -12.48 -8.95
N PRO A 513 0.06 -13.66 -9.43
CA PRO A 513 -0.38 -14.93 -8.87
C PRO A 513 0.17 -15.14 -7.44
N ILE A 514 -0.48 -16.01 -6.69
CA ILE A 514 -0.19 -16.25 -5.26
C ILE A 514 1.26 -16.66 -4.96
N HIS A 515 1.95 -17.30 -5.90
CA HIS A 515 3.34 -17.74 -5.74
C HIS A 515 4.38 -16.66 -6.09
N ALA A 516 3.97 -15.51 -6.63
CA ALA A 516 4.90 -14.48 -7.11
C ALA A 516 5.81 -13.91 -6.00
N PRO A 517 5.30 -13.58 -4.78
CA PRO A 517 6.16 -13.14 -3.68
C PRO A 517 7.24 -14.17 -3.33
N ARG A 518 6.85 -15.45 -3.18
CA ARG A 518 7.79 -16.55 -2.89
C ARG A 518 8.81 -16.71 -4.00
N SER A 519 8.37 -16.73 -5.26
CA SER A 519 9.28 -16.89 -6.40
C SER A 519 10.33 -15.79 -6.46
N LEU A 520 9.93 -14.54 -6.23
CA LEU A 520 10.86 -13.41 -6.22
C LEU A 520 11.79 -13.43 -5.00
N HIS A 521 11.29 -13.78 -3.81
CA HIS A 521 12.12 -13.96 -2.61
C HIS A 521 13.19 -15.04 -2.82
N ARG A 522 12.83 -16.20 -3.38
CA ARG A 522 13.76 -17.29 -3.71
C ARG A 522 14.82 -16.85 -4.74
N ALA A 523 14.42 -16.07 -5.75
CA ALA A 523 15.33 -15.50 -6.71
C ALA A 523 16.33 -14.52 -6.05
N ILE A 524 15.87 -13.64 -5.14
CA ILE A 524 16.73 -12.72 -4.40
C ILE A 524 17.71 -13.49 -3.52
N LEU A 525 17.26 -14.52 -2.79
CA LEU A 525 18.12 -15.37 -1.96
C LEU A 525 19.25 -16.01 -2.78
N VAL A 526 18.90 -16.59 -3.93
CA VAL A 526 19.87 -17.20 -4.86
C VAL A 526 20.87 -16.15 -5.38
N LEU A 527 20.38 -15.00 -5.84
CA LEU A 527 21.25 -13.94 -6.37
C LEU A 527 22.17 -13.37 -5.30
N TYR A 528 21.65 -13.12 -4.10
CA TYR A 528 22.43 -12.64 -2.95
C TYR A 528 23.53 -13.64 -2.60
N CYS A 529 23.17 -14.91 -2.35
CA CYS A 529 24.15 -15.94 -1.99
C CYS A 529 25.19 -16.16 -3.11
N TYR A 530 24.75 -16.16 -4.37
CA TYR A 530 25.66 -16.30 -5.51
C TYR A 530 26.65 -15.14 -5.59
N LEU A 531 26.19 -13.89 -5.52
CA LEU A 531 27.03 -12.71 -5.64
C LEU A 531 27.97 -12.53 -4.44
N GLN A 532 27.52 -12.90 -3.25
CA GLN A 532 28.25 -12.70 -2.00
C GLN A 532 29.32 -13.77 -1.76
N PHE A 533 29.01 -15.05 -2.00
CA PHE A 533 29.91 -16.16 -1.64
C PHE A 533 30.77 -16.67 -2.80
N ARG A 534 30.58 -16.15 -4.02
CA ARG A 534 31.44 -16.48 -5.16
C ARG A 534 32.84 -15.88 -5.00
N ALA A 535 33.86 -16.67 -5.35
CA ALA A 535 35.24 -16.22 -5.33
C ALA A 535 35.51 -15.24 -6.49
N THR A 536 36.17 -14.11 -6.19
CA THR A 536 36.76 -13.21 -7.19
C THR A 536 38.08 -13.81 -7.68
N SER A 537 38.04 -15.00 -8.26
CA SER A 537 39.22 -15.67 -8.79
C SER A 537 39.45 -15.22 -10.24
N ASP A 538 39.89 -13.97 -10.40
CA ASP A 538 40.55 -13.52 -11.62
C ASP A 538 42.05 -13.75 -11.42
N ARG A 539 42.50 -15.02 -11.51
CA ARG A 539 43.95 -15.36 -11.55
C ARG A 539 44.37 -16.75 -11.99
N THR A 540 43.48 -17.63 -12.43
CA THR A 540 43.89 -18.84 -13.14
C THR A 540 43.12 -18.92 -14.45
N GLY A 541 43.83 -18.86 -15.57
CA GLY A 541 43.31 -18.98 -16.93
C GLY A 541 42.76 -20.38 -17.25
N VAL A 542 41.92 -20.93 -16.38
CA VAL A 542 41.15 -22.14 -16.65
C VAL A 542 39.90 -21.69 -17.38
N ARG A 543 39.88 -21.92 -18.69
CA ARG A 543 38.71 -21.75 -19.56
C ARG A 543 37.56 -22.57 -18.96
N GLN A 544 36.59 -21.90 -18.33
CA GLN A 544 35.40 -22.59 -17.81
C GLN A 544 34.69 -23.26 -19.00
N SER A 545 34.32 -24.54 -18.84
CA SER A 545 33.56 -25.27 -19.85
C SER A 545 32.28 -24.50 -20.22
N PRO A 546 31.86 -24.50 -21.49
CA PRO A 546 30.68 -23.74 -21.91
C PRO A 546 29.45 -24.09 -21.05
N LEU A 547 28.70 -23.05 -20.69
CA LEU A 547 27.49 -23.14 -19.90
C LEU A 547 26.31 -23.52 -20.79
N ASP A 548 26.38 -24.71 -21.40
CA ASP A 548 25.31 -25.30 -22.21
C ASP A 548 24.40 -26.14 -21.31
N PHE A 549 23.24 -25.60 -20.95
CA PHE A 549 22.21 -26.29 -20.20
C PHE A 549 20.99 -26.55 -21.12
N PRO A 550 20.44 -27.78 -21.13
CA PRO A 550 19.46 -28.19 -22.13
C PRO A 550 18.20 -27.33 -22.14
N GLU A 551 17.70 -26.95 -20.97
CA GLU A 551 16.48 -26.16 -20.83
C GLU A 551 16.63 -24.72 -21.34
N PHE A 552 17.83 -24.11 -21.20
CA PHE A 552 18.08 -22.76 -21.72
C PHE A 552 18.34 -22.78 -23.21
N LYS A 553 19.04 -23.80 -23.71
CA LYS A 553 19.27 -23.99 -25.14
C LYS A 553 17.95 -24.17 -25.89
N GLN A 554 17.06 -24.99 -25.34
CA GLN A 554 15.73 -25.23 -25.87
C GLN A 554 14.85 -23.98 -25.85
N ALA A 555 15.02 -23.11 -24.85
CA ALA A 555 14.34 -21.82 -24.75
C ALA A 555 15.01 -20.69 -25.55
N GLY A 556 16.13 -20.94 -26.24
CA GLY A 556 16.88 -19.92 -27.00
C GLY A 556 17.57 -18.86 -26.14
N ILE A 557 17.89 -19.18 -24.88
CA ILE A 557 18.44 -18.24 -23.89
C ILE A 557 19.97 -18.28 -23.92
N ASN A 558 20.59 -17.10 -24.07
CA ASN A 558 22.04 -16.96 -23.99
C ASN A 558 22.51 -16.82 -22.52
N CYS A 559 22.91 -17.93 -21.92
CA CYS A 559 23.36 -18.00 -20.52
C CYS A 559 24.58 -17.11 -20.23
N GLU A 560 25.55 -17.08 -21.14
CA GLU A 560 26.80 -16.35 -20.93
C GLU A 560 26.56 -14.84 -20.88
N ARG A 561 25.70 -14.33 -21.76
CA ARG A 561 25.30 -12.91 -21.75
C ARG A 561 24.59 -12.53 -20.45
N LEU A 562 23.63 -13.34 -19.99
CA LEU A 562 22.89 -13.07 -18.75
C LEU A 562 23.80 -13.15 -17.52
N LEU A 563 24.71 -14.11 -17.47
CA LEU A 563 25.67 -14.19 -16.37
C LEU A 563 26.67 -13.03 -16.39
N ALA A 564 27.09 -12.56 -17.57
CA ALA A 564 27.93 -11.37 -17.67
C ALA A 564 27.21 -10.13 -17.09
N GLU A 565 25.91 -9.99 -17.37
CA GLU A 565 25.06 -8.93 -16.80
C GLU A 565 24.95 -9.04 -15.27
N VAL A 566 24.72 -10.25 -14.74
CA VAL A 566 24.66 -10.51 -13.28
C VAL A 566 25.98 -10.18 -12.59
N ASN A 567 27.10 -10.56 -13.20
CA ASN A 567 28.42 -10.45 -12.58
C ASN A 567 28.98 -9.02 -12.62
N GLY A 568 28.55 -8.20 -13.58
CA GLY A 568 29.02 -6.83 -13.78
C GLY A 568 30.47 -6.74 -14.29
N PRO A 569 30.93 -5.54 -14.69
CA PRO A 569 32.32 -5.32 -15.09
C PRO A 569 33.26 -5.46 -13.88
N GLY A 570 34.26 -6.33 -13.99
CA GLY A 570 35.24 -6.60 -12.93
C GLY A 570 36.12 -5.39 -12.64
N MET A 571 35.72 -4.54 -11.71
CA MET A 571 36.54 -3.45 -11.16
C MET A 571 36.66 -3.60 -9.64
N TRP A 572 37.88 -3.39 -9.15
CA TRP A 572 38.36 -3.72 -7.81
C TRP A 572 37.61 -2.99 -6.68
N GLY A 573 37.24 -3.72 -5.61
CA GLY A 573 36.64 -3.17 -4.37
C GLY A 573 35.21 -3.65 -4.07
N PRO A 574 34.67 -3.46 -2.84
CA PRO A 574 33.32 -3.94 -2.48
C PRO A 574 32.27 -3.34 -3.42
N LYS A 575 31.49 -4.23 -4.04
CA LYS A 575 30.82 -4.11 -5.35
C LYS A 575 29.60 -3.17 -5.35
N PRO A 576 29.66 -1.97 -5.96
CA PRO A 576 28.51 -1.05 -6.02
C PRO A 576 27.41 -1.49 -7.01
N MET A 577 27.75 -2.28 -8.05
CA MET A 577 26.79 -2.72 -9.06
C MET A 577 25.91 -3.90 -8.63
N HIS A 578 26.40 -4.78 -7.77
CA HIS A 578 25.64 -5.95 -7.25
C HIS A 578 24.44 -5.51 -6.41
N SER A 579 24.53 -4.34 -5.77
CA SER A 579 23.41 -3.74 -5.06
C SER A 579 22.29 -3.24 -5.98
N SER A 580 22.53 -2.93 -7.26
CA SER A 580 21.49 -2.35 -8.14
C SER A 580 20.41 -3.35 -8.53
N MET A 581 20.80 -4.54 -9.01
CA MET A 581 19.86 -5.61 -9.37
C MET A 581 19.12 -6.14 -8.13
N LEU A 582 19.81 -6.33 -7.00
CA LEU A 582 19.17 -6.72 -5.74
C LEU A 582 18.19 -5.64 -5.27
N CYS A 583 18.54 -4.35 -5.33
CA CYS A 583 17.60 -3.27 -5.02
C CYS A 583 16.39 -3.26 -5.96
N HIS A 584 16.57 -3.49 -7.27
CA HIS A 584 15.45 -3.59 -8.21
C HIS A 584 14.52 -4.77 -7.89
N CYS A 585 15.07 -5.93 -7.51
CA CYS A 585 14.27 -7.08 -7.09
C CYS A 585 13.52 -6.78 -5.77
N ILE A 586 14.15 -6.08 -4.82
CA ILE A 586 13.51 -5.65 -3.58
C ILE A 586 12.38 -4.64 -3.86
N ASP A 587 12.61 -3.69 -4.77
CA ASP A 587 11.57 -2.74 -5.22
C ASP A 587 10.41 -3.46 -5.90
N LEU A 588 10.69 -4.50 -6.69
CA LEU A 588 9.65 -5.33 -7.27
C LEU A 588 8.87 -6.10 -6.19
N LEU A 589 9.52 -6.63 -5.13
CA LEU A 589 8.81 -7.19 -3.96
C LEU A 589 7.89 -6.16 -3.30
N ARG A 590 8.32 -4.90 -3.17
CA ARG A 590 7.47 -3.82 -2.64
C ARG A 590 6.28 -3.52 -3.56
N ARG A 591 6.46 -3.59 -4.88
CA ARG A 591 5.37 -3.45 -5.87
C ARG A 591 4.37 -4.60 -5.81
N LEU A 592 4.85 -5.83 -5.56
CA LEU A 592 4.00 -6.99 -5.21
C LEU A 592 3.38 -6.86 -3.81
N GLY A 593 3.65 -5.77 -3.09
CA GLY A 593 3.32 -5.51 -1.70
C GLY A 593 1.84 -5.34 -1.37
N HIS A 594 0.90 -5.65 -2.27
CA HIS A 594 -0.48 -5.96 -1.87
C HIS A 594 -0.50 -7.20 -0.97
N TRP A 595 0.38 -8.16 -1.26
CA TRP A 595 0.70 -9.27 -0.37
C TRP A 595 1.60 -8.78 0.78
N GLY A 596 1.09 -8.80 2.00
CA GLY A 596 1.81 -8.58 3.25
C GLY A 596 3.09 -9.40 3.42
N LEU A 597 3.15 -10.64 2.91
CA LEU A 597 4.41 -11.39 2.93
C LEU A 597 5.48 -10.71 2.06
N ALA A 598 5.13 -10.20 0.88
CA ALA A 598 6.08 -9.51 0.00
C ALA A 598 6.66 -8.26 0.69
N ARG A 599 5.83 -7.53 1.46
CA ARG A 599 6.30 -6.39 2.27
C ARG A 599 7.28 -6.80 3.36
N GLN A 600 7.01 -7.91 4.06
CA GLN A 600 7.93 -8.43 5.08
C GLN A 600 9.26 -8.91 4.49
N GLN A 601 9.20 -9.65 3.39
CA GLN A 601 10.38 -10.12 2.68
C GLN A 601 11.21 -8.95 2.15
N ALA A 602 10.57 -7.90 1.63
CA ALA A 602 11.26 -6.67 1.22
C ALA A 602 11.97 -6.00 2.41
N ALA A 603 11.27 -5.79 3.53
CA ALA A 603 11.85 -5.19 4.73
C ALA A 603 13.06 -5.97 5.28
N MET A 604 12.98 -7.31 5.29
CA MET A 604 14.10 -8.18 5.66
C MET A 604 15.30 -8.00 4.72
N TRP A 605 15.07 -8.03 3.40
CA TRP A 605 16.15 -7.87 2.41
C TRP A 605 16.76 -6.47 2.39
N GLU A 606 16.00 -5.43 2.76
CA GLU A 606 16.54 -4.07 2.93
C GLU A 606 17.59 -4.02 4.04
N ILE A 607 17.31 -4.64 5.19
CA ILE A 607 18.25 -4.72 6.31
C ILE A 607 19.52 -5.44 5.88
N VAL A 608 19.37 -6.59 5.20
CA VAL A 608 20.48 -7.38 4.66
C VAL A 608 21.38 -6.54 3.74
N VAL A 609 20.80 -5.79 2.79
CA VAL A 609 21.56 -4.99 1.82
C VAL A 609 22.13 -3.70 2.43
N LEU A 610 21.45 -3.07 3.40
CA LEU A 610 21.90 -1.83 4.05
C LEU A 610 23.10 -2.06 4.96
N GLU A 611 23.08 -3.09 5.79
CA GLU A 611 24.19 -3.43 6.69
C GLU A 611 25.46 -3.82 5.92
N GLU A 612 25.35 -4.51 4.78
CA GLU A 612 26.51 -4.81 3.94
C GLU A 612 27.17 -3.55 3.36
N ARG A 613 26.36 -2.55 2.96
CA ARG A 613 26.90 -1.26 2.50
C ARG A 613 27.67 -0.55 3.62
N LEU A 614 27.18 -0.62 4.86
CA LEU A 614 27.83 -0.04 6.03
C LEU A 614 29.10 -0.81 6.44
N ALA A 615 29.08 -2.15 6.38
CA ALA A 615 30.24 -3.00 6.66
C ALA A 615 31.34 -2.84 5.60
N GLY A 616 30.98 -2.62 4.33
CA GLY A 616 31.91 -2.32 3.24
C GLY A 616 32.67 -1.00 3.41
N MET A 617 32.06 -0.01 4.06
CA MET A 617 32.70 1.28 4.38
C MET A 617 33.69 1.20 5.57
N LYS A 618 33.60 0.15 6.41
CA LYS A 618 34.40 0.00 7.64
C LYS A 618 35.73 -0.78 7.49
N LYS A 619 36.15 -1.20 6.28
CA LYS A 619 37.44 -1.89 6.08
C LYS A 619 38.56 -0.90 5.66
N PRO A 620 39.46 -0.46 6.56
CA PRO A 620 40.70 0.20 6.14
C PRO A 620 41.70 -0.86 5.65
N GLY A 621 42.31 -0.59 4.49
CA GLY A 621 43.38 -1.42 3.94
C GLY A 621 44.56 -1.52 4.91
N ARG A 622 44.92 -2.75 5.29
CA ARG A 622 46.24 -3.05 5.84
C ARG A 622 47.01 -3.88 4.81
N HIS A 623 47.84 -3.20 4.03
CA HIS A 623 49.04 -3.83 3.50
C HIS A 623 50.21 -3.52 4.43
N CYS A 624 50.87 -4.60 4.79
CA CYS A 624 52.05 -4.74 5.64
C CYS A 624 53.21 -3.82 5.21
N TRP A 625 53.78 -3.06 6.13
CA TRP A 625 55.22 -2.81 6.20
C TRP A 625 55.64 -2.68 7.67
N SER A 626 56.64 -3.46 8.05
CA SER A 626 57.32 -3.43 9.34
C SER A 626 58.42 -2.37 9.34
N ARG A 627 58.60 -1.65 10.47
CA ARG A 627 59.88 -1.40 11.17
C ARG A 627 59.74 -0.31 12.24
N ASN A 628 60.15 -0.69 13.45
CA ASN A 628 60.90 0.03 14.48
C ASN A 628 60.73 1.55 14.64
N GLU A 629 60.20 1.93 15.81
CA GLU A 629 60.53 3.15 16.59
C GLU A 629 62.05 3.23 16.93
N PRO A 630 62.64 4.37 17.41
CA PRO A 630 61.99 5.45 18.18
C PRO A 630 62.47 6.91 17.94
N ASP A 631 61.84 7.80 18.72
CA ASP A 631 62.33 9.08 19.31
C ASP A 631 61.97 10.47 18.73
N SER A 632 61.19 11.17 19.56
CA SER A 632 61.33 12.56 20.05
C SER A 632 61.02 13.79 19.17
N ASP A 633 60.14 14.62 19.77
CA ASP A 633 60.15 16.09 19.84
C ASP A 633 59.64 17.01 18.70
N ARG A 634 58.57 17.74 19.09
CA ARG A 634 58.14 19.13 18.79
C ARG A 634 56.92 19.39 17.87
N PRO A 635 56.18 20.51 18.13
CA PRO A 635 54.78 20.68 17.74
C PRO A 635 54.57 21.62 16.54
N GLY A 636 53.44 21.47 15.83
CA GLY A 636 53.03 22.41 14.79
C GLY A 636 51.70 22.08 14.10
N SER A 637 50.70 22.96 14.29
CA SER A 637 49.65 23.40 13.36
C SER A 637 48.94 22.41 12.40
N GLY A 638 47.65 22.18 12.69
CA GLY A 638 46.50 22.52 11.83
C GLY A 638 46.35 21.90 10.43
N GLN A 639 45.35 21.02 10.27
CA GLN A 639 44.28 21.07 9.23
C GLN A 639 43.42 19.80 9.31
N SER A 640 42.15 19.92 9.70
CA SER A 640 41.15 18.87 9.55
C SER A 640 40.51 18.98 8.16
N ILE A 641 40.71 17.95 7.34
CA ILE A 641 40.06 17.77 6.04
C ILE A 641 38.78 16.95 6.28
N GLU A 642 37.61 17.58 6.13
CA GLU A 642 36.34 16.87 5.94
C GLU A 642 36.17 16.47 4.46
N PRO A 643 35.81 15.22 4.12
CA PRO A 643 35.40 14.89 2.76
C PRO A 643 33.88 14.96 2.63
N GLY A 644 33.39 16.05 2.05
CA GLY A 644 32.06 16.13 1.46
C GLY A 644 32.08 15.60 0.02
N ILE A 645 31.27 14.58 -0.28
CA ILE A 645 30.92 14.22 -1.67
C ILE A 645 29.39 14.20 -1.78
N ARG A 646 28.84 15.25 -2.40
CA ARG A 646 27.48 15.30 -2.94
C ARG A 646 27.45 14.51 -4.26
N VAL A 647 26.64 13.46 -4.33
CA VAL A 647 26.26 12.84 -5.62
C VAL A 647 24.98 13.51 -6.11
N VAL A 648 25.12 14.35 -7.14
CA VAL A 648 24.02 14.98 -7.87
C VAL A 648 23.52 13.99 -8.94
N TRP A 649 22.24 13.59 -8.85
CA TRP A 649 21.57 12.85 -9.92
C TRP A 649 21.27 13.80 -11.08
N ARG A 650 21.97 13.65 -12.21
CA ARG A 650 21.67 14.38 -13.45
C ARG A 650 20.95 13.43 -14.41
N ILE A 651 19.62 13.53 -14.47
CA ILE A 651 18.80 12.89 -15.50
C ILE A 651 18.98 13.69 -16.80
N ARG A 652 19.48 13.04 -17.86
CA ARG A 652 19.47 13.61 -19.22
C ARG A 652 18.19 13.18 -19.93
N PRO A 653 17.40 14.11 -20.52
CA PRO A 653 16.48 13.78 -21.60
C PRO A 653 17.22 13.84 -22.95
N SER A 654 16.99 12.85 -23.81
CA SER A 654 17.46 12.80 -25.19
C SER A 654 16.34 13.17 -26.17
N GLY A 655 16.62 14.12 -27.08
CA GLY A 655 16.11 14.14 -28.46
C GLY A 655 15.09 15.23 -28.83
N TYR A 656 15.53 16.25 -29.60
CA TYR A 656 15.03 16.69 -30.94
C TYR A 656 15.71 18.03 -31.37
N PRO A 657 15.66 18.48 -32.66
CA PRO A 657 16.83 18.74 -33.54
C PRO A 657 17.32 20.22 -33.61
N PRO A 658 18.41 20.54 -34.34
CA PRO A 658 19.07 21.85 -34.27
C PRO A 658 18.55 22.86 -35.29
N GLY A 659 18.51 24.15 -34.91
CA GLY A 659 18.40 25.25 -35.87
C GLY A 659 18.25 26.65 -35.24
N LEU A 660 19.16 27.56 -35.64
CA LEU A 660 19.13 29.04 -35.61
C LEU A 660 19.76 29.81 -34.43
N GLU A 661 21.06 30.07 -34.64
CA GLU A 661 21.85 31.31 -34.49
C GLU A 661 21.49 32.38 -33.44
N VAL A 662 22.48 32.70 -32.59
CA VAL A 662 22.66 34.03 -32.01
C VAL A 662 24.07 34.51 -32.39
N THR A 663 24.14 35.63 -33.11
CA THR A 663 25.35 36.31 -33.57
C THR A 663 25.93 37.26 -32.51
N ASN A 664 27.26 37.36 -32.55
CA ASN A 664 28.16 38.16 -31.71
C ASN A 664 28.02 39.68 -31.82
N TYR A 665 28.66 40.37 -30.86
CA TYR A 665 29.41 41.65 -30.89
C TYR A 665 28.98 42.55 -29.71
N THR A 666 29.85 43.23 -28.93
CA THR A 666 31.23 43.67 -29.14
C THR A 666 31.83 44.05 -27.78
N GLN A 667 33.13 43.81 -27.62
CA GLN A 667 34.00 44.38 -26.61
C GLN A 667 34.82 45.50 -27.29
N ASN A 668 34.86 46.72 -26.71
CA ASN A 668 36.05 47.61 -26.65
C ASN A 668 35.73 49.06 -26.25
N ALA A 669 36.66 49.62 -25.45
CA ALA A 669 37.15 51.02 -25.33
C ALA A 669 37.13 51.51 -23.87
N LEU A 670 38.21 51.34 -23.09
CA LEU A 670 39.45 52.15 -22.99
C LEU A 670 39.28 53.55 -22.37
N GLU A 671 39.78 53.66 -21.13
CA GLU A 671 40.67 54.70 -20.54
C GLU A 671 40.32 56.21 -20.65
N GLY A 672 40.27 56.88 -19.48
CA GLY A 672 40.47 58.33 -19.41
C GLY A 672 40.02 59.05 -18.13
N MET A 673 40.99 59.26 -17.22
CA MET A 673 41.18 60.43 -16.36
C MET A 673 40.40 60.67 -15.05
N HIS A 674 41.24 60.74 -14.02
CA HIS A 674 41.12 61.24 -12.65
C HIS A 674 40.38 62.58 -12.42
N SER A 675 39.83 62.62 -11.19
CA SER A 675 39.75 63.75 -10.24
C SER A 675 38.41 64.51 -10.11
N GLY A 676 37.89 64.49 -8.88
CA GLY A 676 37.27 65.68 -8.27
C GLY A 676 35.75 65.70 -8.16
N LEU A 677 35.31 65.56 -6.90
CA LEU A 677 34.12 66.19 -6.29
C LEU A 677 32.75 65.49 -6.47
N TYR A 678 32.38 64.79 -5.40
CA TYR A 678 31.09 64.86 -4.70
C TYR A 678 29.93 65.50 -5.49
N THR A 679 29.03 64.68 -6.00
CA THR A 679 27.57 64.71 -5.71
C THR A 679 26.86 63.68 -6.58
N ASN A 680 25.85 63.02 -6.00
CA ASN A 680 24.85 62.18 -6.67
C ASN A 680 25.31 60.81 -7.21
N MET A 681 25.51 59.86 -6.30
CA MET A 681 25.29 58.44 -6.62
C MET A 681 23.86 58.09 -6.18
N GLU A 682 22.92 58.06 -7.13
CA GLU A 682 21.69 57.29 -6.98
C GLU A 682 22.11 55.82 -6.84
N PHE A 683 22.06 55.31 -5.61
CA PHE A 683 22.22 53.90 -5.31
C PHE A 683 21.01 53.14 -5.87
N ASN A 684 21.13 52.67 -7.10
CA ASN A 684 20.16 51.79 -7.73
C ASN A 684 20.31 50.40 -7.09
N MET A 685 19.47 50.11 -6.08
CA MET A 685 19.44 48.83 -5.36
C MET A 685 18.75 47.75 -6.19
N ASN A 686 19.37 47.37 -7.32
CA ASN A 686 19.18 46.03 -7.88
C ASN A 686 20.13 45.09 -7.13
N SER A 687 19.68 43.87 -6.85
CA SER A 687 20.33 42.80 -6.08
C SER A 687 21.63 42.24 -6.69
N THR A 688 22.45 43.07 -7.34
CA THR A 688 23.64 42.65 -8.09
C THR A 688 24.94 43.28 -7.60
N PHE A 689 25.00 43.78 -6.36
CA PHE A 689 26.27 44.02 -5.68
C PHE A 689 26.65 42.76 -4.90
N ALA A 690 27.47 41.92 -5.53
CA ALA A 690 28.08 40.78 -4.86
C ALA A 690 28.89 41.28 -3.65
N PRO A 691 28.55 40.90 -2.41
CA PRO A 691 29.37 41.24 -1.26
C PRO A 691 30.75 40.58 -1.42
N PRO A 692 31.81 41.12 -0.80
CA PRO A 692 33.13 40.51 -0.85
C PRO A 692 33.03 39.07 -0.34
N ALA A 693 33.52 38.11 -1.15
CA ALA A 693 33.50 36.70 -0.82
C ALA A 693 34.14 36.50 0.56
N ALA A 694 33.35 35.98 1.52
CA ALA A 694 33.69 35.73 2.94
C ALA A 694 33.34 36.82 3.99
N ALA A 695 32.43 37.76 3.73
CA ALA A 695 31.91 38.64 4.78
C ALA A 695 31.01 37.90 5.80
N SER A 696 31.21 38.15 7.10
CA SER A 696 30.40 37.59 8.19
C SER A 696 29.06 38.35 8.35
N TYR A 697 28.04 37.70 8.94
CA TYR A 697 26.72 38.30 9.14
C TYR A 697 26.76 39.67 9.85
N PRO A 698 27.55 39.87 10.94
CA PRO A 698 27.65 41.18 11.59
C PRO A 698 28.25 42.28 10.70
N GLU A 699 29.19 41.94 9.81
CA GLU A 699 29.80 42.89 8.87
C GLU A 699 28.81 43.33 7.80
N LEU A 700 28.03 42.38 7.26
CA LEU A 700 26.94 42.67 6.32
C LEU A 700 25.84 43.52 6.97
N TYR A 701 25.50 43.26 8.24
CA TYR A 701 24.54 44.08 8.98
C TYR A 701 25.06 45.49 9.26
N ALA A 702 26.35 45.63 9.57
CA ALA A 702 27.00 46.92 9.73
C ALA A 702 26.98 47.71 8.42
N LEU A 703 27.19 47.05 7.28
CA LEU A 703 27.07 47.65 5.95
C LEU A 703 25.63 48.11 5.65
N ALA A 704 24.62 47.27 5.90
CA ALA A 704 23.21 47.64 5.77
C ALA A 704 22.84 48.83 6.67
N SER A 705 23.48 48.91 7.85
CA SER A 705 23.27 49.99 8.83
C SER A 705 23.79 51.35 8.36
N GLN A 706 24.67 51.39 7.35
CA GLN A 706 25.15 52.65 6.74
C GLN A 706 24.04 53.37 5.95
N ASN A 707 22.97 52.67 5.55
CA ASN A 707 21.83 53.29 4.91
C ASN A 707 20.79 53.72 5.97
N PRO A 708 20.61 55.03 6.22
CA PRO A 708 19.67 55.51 7.23
C PRO A 708 18.20 55.39 6.78
N LYS A 709 17.93 55.15 5.49
CA LYS A 709 16.57 55.03 4.95
C LYS A 709 15.93 53.67 5.22
N LEU A 710 16.73 52.65 5.55
CA LEU A 710 16.24 51.30 5.84
C LEU A 710 15.82 51.17 7.31
N THR A 711 14.67 50.55 7.54
CA THR A 711 14.23 50.16 8.88
C THR A 711 15.09 49.03 9.42
N PHE A 712 15.00 48.77 10.73
CA PHE A 712 15.68 47.64 11.38
C PHE A 712 15.37 46.30 10.68
N LEU A 713 14.11 46.06 10.33
CA LEU A 713 13.69 44.82 9.68
C LEU A 713 14.22 44.72 8.24
N GLU A 714 14.23 45.83 7.49
CA GLU A 714 14.78 45.85 6.13
C GLU A 714 16.30 45.64 6.12
N LYS A 715 17.01 46.16 7.13
CA LYS A 715 18.45 45.89 7.32
C LYS A 715 18.70 44.41 7.56
N ALA A 716 17.93 43.78 8.46
CA ALA A 716 18.04 42.35 8.75
C ALA A 716 17.68 41.50 7.52
N TRP A 717 16.64 41.89 6.78
CA TRP A 717 16.20 41.24 5.55
C TRP A 717 17.28 41.27 4.47
N TRP A 718 17.82 42.45 4.17
CA TRP A 718 18.90 42.59 3.20
C TRP A 718 20.14 41.78 3.61
N THR A 719 20.52 41.85 4.90
CA THR A 719 21.65 41.11 5.45
C THR A 719 21.47 39.59 5.28
N HIS A 720 20.26 39.07 5.49
CA HIS A 720 19.95 37.65 5.32
C HIS A 720 20.16 37.18 3.88
N TYR A 721 19.61 37.90 2.89
CA TYR A 721 19.81 37.55 1.48
C TYR A 721 21.28 37.69 1.05
N ALA A 722 21.98 38.74 1.51
CA ALA A 722 23.39 38.93 1.24
C ALA A 722 24.29 37.85 1.88
N TYR A 723 23.93 37.33 3.05
CA TYR A 723 24.70 36.30 3.75
C TYR A 723 24.61 34.92 3.08
N TRP A 724 23.42 34.55 2.59
CA TRP A 724 23.22 33.25 1.96
C TRP A 724 23.70 33.18 0.51
N ASP A 725 23.83 34.33 -0.17
CA ASP A 725 24.30 34.47 -1.56
C ASP A 725 23.58 33.51 -2.54
N ASN A 726 22.33 33.18 -2.21
CA ASN A 726 21.46 32.29 -2.97
C ASN A 726 20.01 32.54 -2.55
N ASP A 727 19.24 33.18 -3.43
CA ASP A 727 17.91 33.67 -3.09
C ASP A 727 16.91 32.54 -2.80
N ILE A 728 17.06 31.37 -3.44
CA ILE A 728 16.25 30.18 -3.18
C ILE A 728 16.50 29.67 -1.76
N ILE A 729 17.77 29.52 -1.36
CA ILE A 729 18.15 29.06 -0.02
C ILE A 729 17.75 30.10 1.03
N ALA A 730 18.03 31.38 0.78
CA ALA A 730 17.66 32.48 1.67
C ALA A 730 16.16 32.50 1.94
N THR A 731 15.34 32.45 0.88
CA THR A 731 13.88 32.42 0.94
C THR A 731 13.38 31.16 1.65
N GLY A 732 13.93 29.99 1.29
CA GLY A 732 13.52 28.71 1.88
C GLY A 732 13.75 28.68 3.39
N ILE A 733 14.93 29.13 3.85
CA ILE A 733 15.29 29.14 5.27
C ILE A 733 14.41 30.12 6.05
N ILE A 734 14.27 31.37 5.60
CA ILE A 734 13.49 32.36 6.35
C ILE A 734 12.01 31.99 6.42
N THR A 735 11.45 31.45 5.33
CA THR A 735 10.04 31.07 5.25
C THR A 735 9.74 29.84 6.10
N PHE A 736 10.59 28.80 6.04
CA PHE A 736 10.40 27.59 6.84
C PHE A 736 10.58 27.86 8.33
N LEU A 737 11.63 28.61 8.74
CA LEU A 737 11.80 28.98 10.14
C LEU A 737 10.68 29.87 10.65
N ALA A 738 10.20 30.83 9.85
CA ALA A 738 9.08 31.66 10.23
C ALA A 738 7.82 30.82 10.45
N HIS A 739 7.51 29.88 9.55
CA HIS A 739 6.39 28.94 9.69
C HIS A 739 6.50 28.14 11.00
N GLU A 740 7.60 27.42 11.20
CA GLU A 740 7.79 26.54 12.37
C GLU A 740 7.69 27.30 13.70
N ILE A 741 8.36 28.45 13.79
CA ILE A 741 8.37 29.28 14.99
C ILE A 741 6.95 29.79 15.27
N LEU A 742 6.26 30.32 14.26
CA LEU A 742 4.93 30.90 14.44
C LEU A 742 3.89 29.83 14.78
N TYR A 743 3.92 28.68 14.10
CA TYR A 743 2.99 27.59 14.33
C TYR A 743 3.07 27.07 15.78
N PHE A 744 4.27 26.67 16.20
CA PHE A 744 4.46 26.11 17.55
C PHE A 744 4.30 27.18 18.64
N ALA A 745 4.80 28.40 18.42
CA ALA A 745 4.58 29.48 19.39
C ALA A 745 3.11 29.80 19.58
N ARG A 746 2.32 29.77 18.50
CA ARG A 746 0.87 30.02 18.55
C ARG A 746 0.09 28.87 19.20
N CYS A 747 0.63 27.66 19.22
CA CYS A 747 0.04 26.53 19.94
C CYS A 747 0.20 26.60 21.47
N ILE A 748 1.26 27.24 21.97
CA ILE A 748 1.61 27.29 23.41
C ILE A 748 0.45 27.79 24.31
N PRO A 749 -0.26 28.90 24.00
CA PRO A 749 -1.36 29.36 24.85
C PRO A 749 -2.46 28.32 25.06
N TRP A 750 -2.75 27.49 24.05
CA TRP A 750 -3.77 26.45 24.14
C TRP A 750 -3.28 25.24 24.94
N ILE A 751 -2.00 24.88 24.82
CA ILE A 751 -1.37 23.87 25.66
C ILE A 751 -1.41 24.29 27.14
N ILE A 752 -1.14 25.56 27.44
CA ILE A 752 -1.27 26.13 28.79
C ILE A 752 -2.73 26.07 29.27
N ALA A 753 -3.69 26.39 28.39
CA ALA A 753 -5.11 26.33 28.73
C ALA A 753 -5.58 24.89 29.07
N ASP A 754 -5.10 23.89 28.32
CA ASP A 754 -5.38 22.47 28.58
C ASP A 754 -4.70 21.97 29.87
N ALA A 755 -3.52 22.51 30.21
CA ALA A 755 -2.78 22.17 31.44
C ALA A 755 -3.35 22.84 32.72
N LEU A 756 -4.15 23.90 32.59
CA LEU A 756 -4.74 24.65 33.71
C LEU A 756 -6.28 24.59 33.69
N PRO A 757 -6.89 23.39 33.85
CA PRO A 757 -8.35 23.21 33.71
C PRO A 757 -9.14 24.02 34.75
N THR A 758 -8.60 24.27 35.93
CA THR A 758 -9.26 25.06 36.99
C THR A 758 -9.58 26.50 36.57
N LEU A 759 -8.79 27.08 35.66
CA LEU A 759 -8.97 28.46 35.17
C LEU A 759 -9.75 28.52 33.85
N PHE A 760 -9.52 27.54 32.97
CA PHE A 760 -9.93 27.64 31.57
C PHE A 760 -11.03 26.65 31.15
N HIS A 761 -11.38 25.64 31.95
CA HIS A 761 -12.38 24.61 31.57
C HIS A 761 -13.75 25.22 31.24
N ARG A 762 -14.15 26.31 31.88
CA ARG A 762 -15.40 27.05 31.59
C ARG A 762 -15.51 27.60 30.16
N PHE A 763 -14.39 27.73 29.46
CA PHE A 763 -14.32 28.22 28.07
C PHE A 763 -14.14 27.10 27.06
N LYS A 764 -14.05 25.84 27.50
CA LYS A 764 -13.92 24.67 26.62
C LYS A 764 -15.27 24.35 25.98
N ILE A 765 -15.25 24.09 24.67
CA ILE A 765 -16.48 23.91 23.88
C ILE A 765 -17.06 22.50 24.07
N GLN A 766 -16.21 21.46 23.94
CA GLN A 766 -16.55 20.08 24.26
C GLN A 766 -16.13 19.73 25.71
N ASP A 767 -16.71 20.44 26.68
CA ASP A 767 -16.43 20.38 28.12
C ASP A 767 -16.48 18.97 28.76
N LYS A 768 -17.26 18.06 28.19
CA LYS A 768 -17.39 16.66 28.63
C LYS A 768 -16.21 15.76 28.22
N LYS A 769 -15.35 16.21 27.30
CA LYS A 769 -14.15 15.47 26.90
C LYS A 769 -12.95 15.94 27.71
N ALA A 770 -12.10 14.99 28.09
CA ALA A 770 -10.85 15.31 28.78
C ALA A 770 -9.89 16.08 27.84
N PRO A 771 -9.04 16.97 28.39
CA PRO A 771 -7.95 17.58 27.63
C PRO A 771 -7.00 16.51 27.05
N PRO A 772 -6.32 16.80 25.93
CA PRO A 772 -5.39 15.86 25.31
C PRO A 772 -4.23 15.55 26.24
N SER A 773 -3.90 14.25 26.39
CA SER A 773 -2.77 13.80 27.21
C SER A 773 -1.43 14.21 26.60
N ALA A 774 -0.38 14.32 27.42
CA ALA A 774 0.97 14.64 26.94
C ALA A 774 1.46 13.63 25.88
N LYS A 775 1.08 12.35 25.99
CA LYS A 775 1.40 11.31 25.01
C LYS A 775 0.71 11.54 23.67
N GLU A 776 -0.57 11.96 23.68
CA GLU A 776 -1.30 12.31 22.46
C GLU A 776 -0.73 13.56 21.81
N GLN A 777 -0.44 14.59 22.59
CA GLN A 777 0.20 15.82 22.08
C GLN A 777 1.57 15.50 21.46
N TRP A 778 2.40 14.68 22.11
CA TRP A 778 3.71 14.29 21.58
C TRP A 778 3.61 13.45 20.30
N SER A 779 2.62 12.56 20.23
CA SER A 779 2.36 11.77 19.01
C SER A 779 1.89 12.65 17.86
N CYS A 780 1.06 13.66 18.16
CA CYS A 780 0.61 14.67 17.22
C CYS A 780 1.79 15.52 16.70
N VAL A 781 2.64 16.03 17.60
CA VAL A 781 3.84 16.82 17.25
C VAL A 781 4.78 16.04 16.33
N LYS A 782 5.07 14.76 16.62
CA LYS A 782 5.92 13.92 15.75
C LYS A 782 5.36 13.80 14.33
N TYR A 783 4.05 13.61 14.22
CA TYR A 783 3.39 13.48 12.92
C TYR A 783 3.45 14.79 12.14
N ILE A 784 3.15 15.90 12.81
CA ILE A 784 3.15 17.24 12.21
C ILE A 784 4.55 17.62 11.75
N LEU A 785 5.58 17.42 12.57
CA LEU A 785 6.97 17.63 12.17
C LEU A 785 7.33 16.76 10.95
N ALA A 786 6.87 15.50 10.89
CA ALA A 786 7.09 14.68 9.71
C ALA A 786 6.41 15.28 8.46
N ILE A 787 5.18 15.78 8.57
CA ILE A 787 4.47 16.46 7.46
C ILE A 787 5.20 17.74 7.06
N HIS A 788 5.60 18.58 8.01
CA HIS A 788 6.29 19.84 7.72
C HIS A 788 7.62 19.61 7.00
N PHE A 789 8.45 18.65 7.46
CA PHE A 789 9.74 18.38 6.83
C PHE A 789 9.63 17.59 5.51
N ILE A 790 8.68 16.67 5.38
CA ILE A 790 8.58 15.80 4.18
C ILE A 790 7.74 16.43 3.08
N VAL A 791 6.72 17.21 3.44
CA VAL A 791 5.74 17.76 2.48
C VAL A 791 5.91 19.27 2.34
N GLU A 792 5.86 20.01 3.46
CA GLU A 792 5.83 21.48 3.39
C GLU A 792 7.19 22.08 3.06
N MET A 793 8.29 21.56 3.60
CA MET A 793 9.65 22.06 3.32
C MET A 793 9.97 21.99 1.82
N PRO A 794 9.74 20.87 1.08
CA PRO A 794 9.86 20.87 -0.37
C PRO A 794 8.98 21.92 -1.07
N MET A 795 7.72 22.10 -0.63
CA MET A 795 6.83 23.11 -1.20
C MET A 795 7.35 24.53 -0.97
N ILE A 796 7.88 24.82 0.22
CA ILE A 796 8.46 26.11 0.59
C ILE A 796 9.76 26.40 -0.18
N VAL A 797 10.62 25.39 -0.38
CA VAL A 797 11.83 25.56 -1.20
C VAL A 797 11.46 25.81 -2.66
N LEU A 798 10.43 25.13 -3.18
CA LEU A 798 9.91 25.37 -4.54
C LEU A 798 9.14 26.70 -4.66
N PHE A 799 8.83 27.38 -3.57
CA PHE A 799 8.10 28.64 -3.61
C PHE A 799 8.90 29.77 -4.24
N HIS A 800 10.21 29.85 -4.01
CA HIS A 800 11.05 30.91 -4.61
C HIS A 800 10.97 30.96 -6.15
N PRO A 801 11.25 29.87 -6.89
CA PRO A 801 11.12 29.90 -8.35
C PRO A 801 9.67 30.16 -8.81
N MET A 802 8.65 29.79 -8.03
CA MET A 802 7.26 30.15 -8.33
C MET A 802 7.02 31.66 -8.17
N MET A 803 7.59 32.31 -7.16
CA MET A 803 7.49 33.76 -7.00
C MET A 803 8.08 34.50 -8.20
N GLU A 804 9.26 34.08 -8.65
CA GLU A 804 9.90 34.68 -9.83
C GLU A 804 9.05 34.50 -11.09
N LEU A 805 8.50 33.29 -11.28
CA LEU A 805 7.63 32.97 -12.42
C LEU A 805 6.34 33.81 -12.44
N PHE A 806 5.79 34.12 -11.26
CA PHE A 806 4.55 34.90 -11.11
C PHE A 806 4.80 36.38 -10.80
N GLY A 807 6.04 36.87 -10.90
CA GLY A 807 6.36 38.30 -10.79
C GLY A 807 6.26 38.88 -9.38
N LEU A 808 6.45 38.08 -8.33
CA LEU A 808 6.48 38.54 -6.94
C LEU A 808 7.81 39.20 -6.60
N LYS A 809 7.76 40.28 -5.82
CA LYS A 809 8.94 41.03 -5.38
C LYS A 809 9.43 40.52 -4.03
N TYR A 810 10.73 40.45 -3.81
CA TYR A 810 11.34 40.21 -2.50
C TYR A 810 12.47 41.20 -2.17
N ALA A 811 12.79 42.07 -3.13
CA ALA A 811 13.72 43.18 -2.97
C ALA A 811 13.07 44.34 -2.24
N LEU A 812 13.89 45.11 -1.52
CA LEU A 812 13.48 46.30 -0.78
C LEU A 812 12.99 47.42 -1.71
N PRO A 813 12.12 48.32 -1.22
CA PRO A 813 11.59 48.44 0.15
C PRO A 813 10.39 47.53 0.43
N PHE A 814 10.05 47.37 1.71
CA PHE A 814 8.81 46.67 2.08
C PHE A 814 7.56 47.45 1.65
N PRO A 815 6.45 46.74 1.36
CA PRO A 815 5.18 47.38 1.03
C PRO A 815 4.68 48.20 2.22
N ASP A 816 4.02 49.32 1.93
CA ASP A 816 3.36 50.11 2.97
C ASP A 816 2.20 49.33 3.61
N LEU A 817 1.85 49.70 4.84
CA LEU A 817 0.82 48.99 5.62
C LEU A 817 -0.55 48.97 4.96
N LYS A 818 -0.90 49.99 4.15
CA LYS A 818 -2.19 50.02 3.45
C LYS A 818 -2.22 49.00 2.32
N THR A 819 -1.15 48.93 1.53
CA THR A 819 -0.99 47.90 0.48
C THR A 819 -1.03 46.50 1.07
N LEU A 820 -0.27 46.26 2.14
CA LEU A 820 -0.27 44.98 2.85
C LEU A 820 -1.67 44.61 3.37
N ALA A 821 -2.38 45.54 4.02
CA ALA A 821 -3.73 45.29 4.54
C ALA A 821 -4.76 44.97 3.44
N ILE A 822 -4.71 45.70 2.31
CA ILE A 822 -5.63 45.48 1.17
C ILE A 822 -5.36 44.10 0.55
N GLN A 823 -4.11 43.77 0.26
CA GLN A 823 -3.72 42.50 -0.35
C GLN A 823 -4.10 41.31 0.55
N ILE A 824 -3.79 41.39 1.84
CA ILE A 824 -4.17 40.35 2.82
C ILE A 824 -5.69 40.18 2.92
N THR A 825 -6.46 41.28 2.88
CA THR A 825 -7.92 41.21 2.89
C THR A 825 -8.43 40.45 1.66
N ILE A 826 -7.88 40.74 0.48
CA ILE A 826 -8.20 40.00 -0.76
C ILE A 826 -7.87 38.52 -0.60
N PHE A 827 -6.68 38.19 -0.07
CA PHE A 827 -6.26 36.81 0.13
C PHE A 827 -7.20 36.05 1.07
N PHE A 828 -7.67 36.67 2.16
CA PHE A 828 -8.66 36.08 3.06
C PHE A 828 -9.95 35.68 2.34
N PHE A 829 -10.52 36.55 1.49
CA PHE A 829 -11.77 36.22 0.78
C PHE A 829 -11.59 35.15 -0.30
N VAL A 830 -10.48 35.20 -1.04
CA VAL A 830 -10.21 34.23 -2.11
C VAL A 830 -9.86 32.87 -1.54
N GLU A 831 -9.00 32.81 -0.52
CA GLU A 831 -8.65 31.55 0.14
C GLU A 831 -9.84 30.95 0.87
N ASP A 832 -10.67 31.73 1.60
CA ASP A 832 -11.85 31.20 2.27
C ASP A 832 -12.85 30.59 1.28
N THR A 833 -12.98 31.20 0.09
CA THR A 833 -13.79 30.64 -1.00
C THR A 833 -13.21 29.32 -1.52
N TYR A 834 -11.91 29.27 -1.82
CA TYR A 834 -11.25 28.04 -2.26
C TYR A 834 -11.36 26.95 -1.20
N HIS A 835 -11.09 27.30 0.05
CA HIS A 835 -11.14 26.41 1.20
C HIS A 835 -12.53 25.82 1.37
N TYR A 836 -13.59 26.64 1.34
CA TYR A 836 -14.97 26.15 1.51
C TYR A 836 -15.30 25.04 0.51
N TRP A 837 -15.03 25.26 -0.77
CA TRP A 837 -15.36 24.29 -1.82
C TRP A 837 -14.49 23.04 -1.75
N LEU A 838 -13.19 23.21 -1.53
CA LEU A 838 -12.27 22.10 -1.40
C LEU A 838 -12.58 21.27 -0.15
N HIS A 839 -12.82 21.92 0.99
CA HIS A 839 -13.16 21.26 2.24
C HIS A 839 -14.53 20.55 2.14
N ARG A 840 -15.52 21.15 1.49
CA ARG A 840 -16.77 20.47 1.17
C ARG A 840 -16.56 19.26 0.27
N ALA A 841 -15.70 19.36 -0.74
CA ALA A 841 -15.32 18.24 -1.59
C ALA A 841 -14.57 17.15 -0.82
N PHE A 842 -13.74 17.52 0.15
CA PHE A 842 -13.10 16.60 1.07
C PHE A 842 -14.09 15.82 1.94
N HIS A 843 -15.32 16.28 2.11
CA HIS A 843 -16.39 15.49 2.74
C HIS A 843 -17.17 14.59 1.77
N TRP A 844 -16.80 14.57 0.49
CA TRP A 844 -17.30 13.59 -0.46
C TRP A 844 -16.65 12.22 -0.21
N GLY A 845 -17.45 11.16 -0.16
CA GLY A 845 -17.06 9.84 0.36
C GLY A 845 -15.67 9.30 -0.08
N PRO A 846 -15.25 9.41 -1.34
CA PRO A 846 -13.89 9.06 -1.78
C PRO A 846 -12.80 9.95 -1.18
N LEU A 847 -12.93 11.27 -1.31
CA LEU A 847 -11.94 12.25 -0.82
C LEU A 847 -11.88 12.27 0.71
N TYR A 848 -13.00 12.06 1.40
CA TYR A 848 -13.01 11.95 2.86
C TYR A 848 -12.14 10.79 3.31
N ARG A 849 -12.36 9.59 2.72
CA ARG A 849 -11.62 8.38 3.10
C ARG A 849 -10.14 8.45 2.74
N ALA A 850 -9.80 9.08 1.62
CA ALA A 850 -8.43 9.13 1.10
C ALA A 850 -7.60 10.29 1.65
N VAL A 851 -8.23 11.44 1.89
CA VAL A 851 -7.54 12.72 2.16
C VAL A 851 -7.90 13.25 3.54
N HIS A 852 -9.19 13.44 3.84
CA HIS A 852 -9.63 14.26 4.98
C HIS A 852 -9.92 13.50 6.29
N ARG A 853 -9.90 12.16 6.25
CA ARG A 853 -10.13 11.32 7.44
C ARG A 853 -9.08 11.55 8.54
N VAL A 854 -7.83 11.87 8.17
CA VAL A 854 -6.75 12.12 9.13
C VAL A 854 -7.03 13.37 9.94
N HIS A 855 -7.49 14.43 9.27
CA HIS A 855 -7.93 15.68 9.91
C HIS A 855 -9.07 15.45 10.93
N HIS A 856 -10.01 14.55 10.61
CA HIS A 856 -11.11 14.16 11.50
C HIS A 856 -10.76 13.12 12.58
N GLN A 857 -9.48 12.75 12.74
CA GLN A 857 -9.06 11.79 13.76
C GLN A 857 -9.43 12.26 15.18
N TYR A 858 -9.34 13.56 15.43
CA TYR A 858 -9.68 14.17 16.71
C TYR A 858 -11.06 14.82 16.63
N ALA A 859 -12.08 14.11 17.10
CA ALA A 859 -13.45 14.63 17.15
C ALA A 859 -13.62 15.83 18.12
N ALA A 860 -12.63 16.08 18.99
CA ALA A 860 -12.47 17.34 19.71
C ALA A 860 -11.07 17.87 19.37
N PRO A 861 -10.96 18.86 18.49
CA PRO A 861 -9.66 19.39 18.10
C PRO A 861 -9.02 20.15 19.26
N PHE A 862 -7.69 20.25 19.20
CA PHE A 862 -6.88 21.09 20.09
C PHE A 862 -5.86 21.83 19.22
N GLY A 863 -5.32 22.97 19.66
CA GLY A 863 -4.58 23.88 18.78
C GLY A 863 -3.48 23.23 17.92
N LEU A 864 -2.77 22.22 18.45
CA LEU A 864 -1.77 21.46 17.71
C LEU A 864 -2.33 20.69 16.50
N THR A 865 -3.61 20.32 16.48
CA THR A 865 -4.19 19.52 15.39
C THR A 865 -4.55 20.34 14.15
N ALA A 866 -4.29 21.65 14.12
CA ALA A 866 -4.66 22.53 13.02
C ALA A 866 -4.05 22.10 11.67
N GLU A 867 -2.80 21.63 11.67
CA GLU A 867 -2.11 21.09 10.50
C GLU A 867 -1.95 19.55 10.57
N TYR A 868 -2.70 18.88 11.46
CA TYR A 868 -2.75 17.41 11.52
C TYR A 868 -3.63 16.87 10.39
N ALA A 869 -3.06 16.76 9.20
CA ALA A 869 -3.78 16.38 7.98
C ALA A 869 -2.98 15.36 7.14
N SER A 870 -3.62 14.75 6.14
CA SER A 870 -2.89 13.86 5.23
C SER A 870 -1.96 14.66 4.31
N PRO A 871 -0.89 14.05 3.73
CA PRO A 871 0.01 14.74 2.81
C PRO A 871 -0.72 15.44 1.65
N TRP A 872 -1.73 14.78 1.06
CA TRP A 872 -2.52 15.35 -0.03
C TRP A 872 -3.38 16.52 0.42
N GLU A 873 -3.93 16.45 1.62
CA GLU A 873 -4.70 17.54 2.20
C GLU A 873 -3.82 18.77 2.44
N THR A 874 -2.65 18.56 3.07
CA THR A 874 -1.65 19.61 3.28
C THR A 874 -1.23 20.25 1.96
N MET A 875 -0.96 19.47 0.92
CA MET A 875 -0.60 20.00 -0.40
C MET A 875 -1.72 20.83 -1.04
N LEU A 876 -2.96 20.32 -1.03
CA LEU A 876 -4.10 20.97 -1.68
C LEU A 876 -4.57 22.23 -0.93
N LEU A 877 -4.51 22.22 0.40
CA LEU A 877 -4.77 23.40 1.22
C LEU A 877 -3.62 24.41 1.10
N GLY A 878 -2.37 23.95 1.09
CA GLY A 878 -1.20 24.80 0.86
C GLY A 878 -1.23 25.51 -0.50
N LEU A 879 -1.69 24.81 -1.56
CA LEU A 879 -1.95 25.42 -2.86
C LEU A 879 -3.01 26.53 -2.78
N GLY A 880 -4.07 26.32 -2.00
CA GLY A 880 -5.09 27.34 -1.72
C GLY A 880 -4.55 28.56 -0.98
N THR A 881 -3.60 28.38 -0.07
CA THR A 881 -2.97 29.46 0.71
C THR A 881 -2.02 30.30 -0.13
N ILE A 882 -1.24 29.67 -1.00
CA ILE A 882 -0.20 30.34 -1.82
C ILE A 882 -0.74 30.81 -3.18
N GLY A 883 -1.81 30.20 -3.68
CA GLY A 883 -2.46 30.57 -4.94
C GLY A 883 -2.87 32.05 -5.05
N PRO A 884 -3.61 32.63 -4.08
CA PRO A 884 -4.07 34.02 -4.17
C PRO A 884 -2.92 35.05 -4.30
N PRO A 885 -1.84 34.98 -3.50
CA PRO A 885 -0.67 35.82 -3.73
C PRO A 885 0.00 35.63 -5.10
N LEU A 886 0.14 34.40 -5.58
CA LEU A 886 0.73 34.12 -6.90
C LEU A 886 -0.12 34.69 -8.03
N VAL A 887 -1.43 34.47 -7.99
CA VAL A 887 -2.38 34.97 -9.01
C VAL A 887 -2.39 36.51 -9.01
N LEU A 888 -2.46 37.13 -7.84
CA LEU A 888 -2.44 38.60 -7.77
C LEU A 888 -1.09 39.16 -8.23
N GLY A 889 0.02 38.51 -7.87
CA GLY A 889 1.36 38.86 -8.32
C GLY A 889 1.48 38.81 -9.85
N TYR A 890 0.96 37.77 -10.48
CA TYR A 890 1.00 37.64 -11.95
C TYR A 890 0.26 38.77 -12.67
N PHE A 891 -0.88 39.21 -12.13
CA PHE A 891 -1.65 40.30 -12.74
C PHE A 891 -1.13 41.70 -12.41
N THR A 892 -0.55 41.90 -11.22
CA THR A 892 -0.20 43.24 -10.74
C THR A 892 1.30 43.51 -10.76
N GLY A 893 2.14 42.50 -10.57
CA GLY A 893 3.57 42.64 -10.31
C GLY A 893 3.90 43.32 -8.98
N GLU A 894 2.90 43.57 -8.11
CA GLU A 894 3.04 44.42 -6.91
C GLU A 894 2.89 43.64 -5.59
N VAL A 895 2.93 42.30 -5.64
CA VAL A 895 2.89 41.46 -4.44
C VAL A 895 4.31 41.21 -3.94
N HIS A 896 4.58 41.60 -2.70
CA HIS A 896 5.88 41.42 -2.06
C HIS A 896 5.88 40.17 -1.15
N LEU A 897 7.02 39.46 -1.04
CA LEU A 897 7.19 38.28 -0.17
C LEU A 897 6.82 38.57 1.29
N MET A 898 7.13 39.78 1.79
CA MET A 898 6.70 40.21 3.13
C MET A 898 5.17 40.19 3.31
N THR A 899 4.40 40.56 2.28
CA THR A 899 2.93 40.41 2.32
C THR A 899 2.55 38.93 2.43
N VAL A 900 3.23 38.05 1.69
CA VAL A 900 2.97 36.59 1.74
C VAL A 900 3.30 36.01 3.11
N LEU A 901 4.44 36.38 3.70
CA LEU A 901 4.82 35.92 5.05
C LEU A 901 3.82 36.41 6.11
N ALA A 902 3.41 37.68 6.04
CA ALA A 902 2.38 38.22 6.92
C ALA A 902 1.02 37.52 6.73
N TRP A 903 0.64 37.24 5.49
CA TRP A 903 -0.56 36.48 5.14
C TRP A 903 -0.54 35.07 5.73
N VAL A 904 0.53 34.30 5.48
CA VAL A 904 0.69 32.93 6.00
C VAL A 904 0.67 32.93 7.53
N ALA A 905 1.31 33.89 8.18
CA ALA A 905 1.28 34.04 9.63
C ALA A 905 -0.15 34.25 10.17
N LEU A 906 -0.91 35.17 9.57
CA LEU A 906 -2.30 35.43 9.96
C LEU A 906 -3.19 34.22 9.70
N ARG A 907 -2.97 33.51 8.60
CA ARG A 907 -3.73 32.31 8.24
C ARG A 907 -3.47 31.15 9.20
N GLN A 908 -2.22 30.91 9.59
CA GLN A 908 -1.88 29.95 10.64
C GLN A 908 -2.53 30.31 11.97
N PHE A 909 -2.48 31.59 12.35
CA PHE A 909 -3.08 32.04 13.59
C PHE A 909 -4.58 31.78 13.63
N GLN A 910 -5.26 32.01 12.51
CA GLN A 910 -6.68 31.68 12.36
C GLN A 910 -6.91 30.17 12.39
N ALA A 911 -6.10 29.35 11.69
CA ALA A 911 -6.25 27.90 11.67
C ALA A 911 -6.15 27.29 13.08
N ILE A 912 -5.13 27.70 13.83
CA ILE A 912 -4.87 27.22 15.19
C ILE A 912 -5.97 27.70 16.15
N ASP A 913 -6.44 28.94 16.00
CA ASP A 913 -7.57 29.47 16.80
C ASP A 913 -8.85 28.67 16.54
N ALA A 914 -9.15 28.32 15.28
CA ALA A 914 -10.30 27.51 14.90
C ALA A 914 -10.24 26.07 15.44
N HIS A 915 -9.05 25.51 15.65
CA HIS A 915 -8.87 24.16 16.20
C HIS A 915 -8.64 24.13 17.71
N SER A 916 -8.56 25.27 18.37
CA SER A 916 -8.19 25.37 19.79
C SER A 916 -9.11 24.58 20.74
N GLY A 917 -10.38 24.41 20.37
CA GLY A 917 -11.43 23.87 21.24
C GLY A 917 -11.88 24.83 22.36
N TYR A 918 -11.50 26.10 22.30
CA TYR A 918 -11.84 27.14 23.27
C TYR A 918 -12.57 28.34 22.64
N ASP A 919 -13.57 28.86 23.33
CA ASP A 919 -14.27 30.10 22.98
C ASP A 919 -14.21 31.10 24.14
N PHE A 920 -13.32 32.08 24.02
CA PHE A 920 -13.08 33.11 25.02
C PHE A 920 -13.97 34.34 24.81
N PRO A 921 -14.19 35.17 25.85
CA PRO A 921 -14.94 36.42 25.71
C PRO A 921 -14.36 37.41 24.69
N TRP A 922 -13.05 37.30 24.41
CA TRP A 922 -12.32 38.11 23.43
C TRP A 922 -12.00 37.37 22.13
N SER A 923 -12.52 36.15 21.93
CA SER A 923 -12.36 35.43 20.64
C SER A 923 -12.92 36.27 19.49
N LEU A 924 -12.24 36.26 18.34
CA LEU A 924 -12.53 37.19 17.24
C LEU A 924 -13.98 37.16 16.75
N ARG A 925 -14.65 36.00 16.83
CA ARG A 925 -16.08 35.85 16.53
C ARG A 925 -17.03 36.69 17.40
N ARG A 926 -16.59 37.11 18.59
CA ARG A 926 -17.35 38.00 19.50
C ARG A 926 -17.26 39.46 19.04
N ILE A 927 -16.19 39.80 18.30
CA ILE A 927 -15.92 41.14 17.78
C ILE A 927 -16.45 41.28 16.36
N PHE A 928 -16.22 40.26 15.51
CA PHE A 928 -16.69 40.19 14.13
C PHE A 928 -17.66 39.02 13.95
N PRO A 929 -19.00 39.25 13.95
CA PRO A 929 -19.99 38.18 13.99
C PRO A 929 -19.95 37.18 12.83
N LEU A 930 -19.50 37.62 11.65
CA LEU A 930 -19.34 36.78 10.46
C LEU A 930 -18.11 35.85 10.54
N TRP A 931 -17.21 36.04 11.51
CA TRP A 931 -16.04 35.19 11.71
C TRP A 931 -16.44 33.82 12.28
N GLY A 932 -16.03 32.76 11.59
CA GLY A 932 -15.99 31.38 12.08
C GLY A 932 -14.90 31.24 13.13
N GLY A 933 -15.29 31.02 14.38
CA GLY A 933 -14.33 30.77 15.45
C GLY A 933 -14.19 29.27 15.73
N SER A 934 -13.48 28.97 16.82
CA SER A 934 -13.30 27.61 17.34
C SER A 934 -14.63 26.84 17.45
N ASP A 935 -15.72 27.49 17.83
CA ASP A 935 -17.04 26.86 17.96
C ASP A 935 -17.65 26.42 16.64
N TRP A 936 -17.33 27.11 15.54
CA TRP A 936 -17.85 26.77 14.21
C TRP A 936 -17.16 25.51 13.67
N HIS A 937 -15.84 25.45 13.82
CA HIS A 937 -15.04 24.31 13.38
C HIS A 937 -15.13 23.11 14.34
N ASP A 938 -15.35 23.36 15.63
CA ASP A 938 -15.62 22.30 16.59
C ASP A 938 -16.95 21.58 16.27
N ASP A 939 -18.00 22.32 15.91
CA ASP A 939 -19.26 21.73 15.39
C ASP A 939 -19.01 20.88 14.13
N HIS A 940 -18.08 21.29 13.27
CA HIS A 940 -17.66 20.53 12.09
C HIS A 940 -17.06 19.16 12.46
N HIS A 941 -16.06 19.12 13.34
CA HIS A 941 -15.46 17.88 13.86
C HIS A 941 -16.43 17.02 14.68
N ARG A 942 -17.40 17.64 15.34
CA ARG A 942 -18.39 16.95 16.16
C ARG A 942 -19.43 16.22 15.34
N TYR A 943 -19.93 16.84 14.27
CA TYR A 943 -21.02 16.30 13.46
C TYR A 943 -20.55 15.63 12.17
N PHE A 944 -19.28 15.80 11.79
CA PHE A 944 -18.67 15.28 10.56
C PHE A 944 -19.41 15.69 9.27
N ARG A 945 -20.24 16.73 9.33
CA ARG A 945 -21.03 17.23 8.20
C ARG A 945 -21.43 18.67 8.44
N GLY A 946 -21.19 19.53 7.44
CA GLY A 946 -21.49 20.95 7.49
C GLY A 946 -20.38 21.78 8.15
N ASN A 947 -20.55 23.10 8.21
CA ASN A 947 -19.56 24.06 8.73
C ASN A 947 -18.19 23.94 8.01
N TYR A 948 -18.18 24.00 6.69
CA TYR A 948 -16.97 23.80 5.87
C TYR A 948 -16.09 25.04 5.71
N SER A 949 -16.60 26.23 6.06
CA SER A 949 -15.85 27.48 5.89
C SER A 949 -14.70 27.57 6.89
N SER A 950 -13.57 28.15 6.47
CA SER A 950 -12.40 28.27 7.36
C SER A 950 -12.50 29.48 8.27
N SER A 951 -12.67 30.67 7.68
CA SER A 951 -12.61 31.96 8.35
C SER A 951 -13.97 32.64 8.45
N PHE A 952 -14.80 32.62 7.41
CA PHE A 952 -16.05 33.37 7.39
C PHE A 952 -17.27 32.46 7.23
N LYS A 953 -18.30 32.62 8.06
CA LYS A 953 -19.50 31.76 8.08
C LYS A 953 -20.38 31.87 6.82
N HIS A 954 -20.17 32.90 6.01
CA HIS A 954 -21.08 33.27 4.92
C HIS A 954 -21.32 32.15 3.90
N TRP A 955 -20.31 31.38 3.50
CA TRP A 955 -20.50 30.26 2.58
C TRP A 955 -21.38 29.16 3.18
N ASP A 956 -21.17 28.81 4.46
CA ASP A 956 -22.04 27.84 5.13
C ASP A 956 -23.49 28.31 5.26
N ILE A 957 -23.70 29.60 5.48
CA ILE A 957 -25.05 30.20 5.56
C ILE A 957 -25.71 30.18 4.18
N LEU A 958 -25.02 30.69 3.15
CA LEU A 958 -25.53 30.79 1.78
C LEU A 958 -25.86 29.42 1.19
N MET A 959 -25.04 28.41 1.48
CA MET A 959 -25.19 27.07 0.93
C MET A 959 -26.02 26.13 1.82
N GLY A 960 -26.54 26.62 2.95
CA GLY A 960 -27.34 25.83 3.89
C GLY A 960 -26.57 24.69 4.57
N THR A 961 -25.24 24.79 4.67
CA THR A 961 -24.37 23.76 5.23
C THR A 961 -24.08 23.94 6.72
N VAL A 962 -24.83 24.78 7.44
CA VAL A 962 -24.69 24.90 8.90
C VAL A 962 -25.12 23.60 9.61
N ALA A 963 -24.23 23.07 10.46
CA ALA A 963 -24.34 21.83 11.20
C ALA A 963 -25.06 21.99 12.56
N GLY A 964 -25.44 20.85 13.15
CA GLY A 964 -25.90 20.80 14.53
C GLY A 964 -27.23 21.52 14.84
N PRO A 965 -27.49 21.83 16.12
CA PRO A 965 -28.68 22.54 16.58
C PRO A 965 -28.83 23.93 15.94
N ARG A 966 -27.73 24.62 15.68
CA ARG A 966 -27.70 25.94 15.02
C ARG A 966 -28.28 25.87 13.62
N GLY A 967 -27.81 24.92 12.81
CA GLY A 967 -28.34 24.70 11.48
C GLY A 967 -29.80 24.26 11.46
N LYS A 968 -30.26 23.48 12.46
CA LYS A 968 -31.68 23.11 12.58
C LYS A 968 -32.56 24.33 12.84
N LYS A 969 -32.15 25.22 13.75
CA LYS A 969 -32.86 26.46 14.06
C LYS A 969 -32.93 27.38 12.84
N MET A 970 -31.82 27.59 12.14
CA MET A 970 -31.77 28.42 10.92
C MET A 970 -32.58 27.89 9.74
N ARG A 971 -32.94 26.60 9.72
CA ARG A 971 -33.83 26.02 8.69
C ARG A 971 -35.31 26.04 9.09
N GLN A 972 -35.60 26.33 10.35
CA GLN A 972 -36.96 26.41 10.91
C GLN A 972 -37.48 27.85 10.96
N GLU A 973 -36.56 28.81 11.08
CA GLU A 973 -36.76 30.25 10.85
C GLU A 973 -36.72 30.57 9.35
#